data_AF-F2UYI5-F1
#
_entry.id   AF-F2UYI5-F1
#
_cell.length_a   1.000
_cell.length_b   1.000
_cell.length_c   1.000
_cell.angle_alpha   90.00
_cell.angle_beta   90.00
_cell.angle_gamma   90.00
#
_symmetry.space_group_name_H-M   'P 1'
#
loop_
_entity.id
_entity.type
_entity.pdbx_description
1 polymer ?
#
loop_
_entity_poly.entity_id
_entity_poly.type
_entity_poly.pdbx_seq_one_letter_code
_entity_poly.pdbx_strand_id
1 'polypeptide(L)'
;MAAPHHHRPQVPPDRRSDRHPAPAPAGPRAQLGLPGPGRLRVRGRGHGAQLLGRGTPPGGPGLRHGGGDPAGEHPAARVLARHRRRLPGHPHPRTGGGAHVLGDPHRLRRPYRLLPGALPERADHAGPGRHLLRRRRLRTGGGRRLGLDGNGAPGGPDPVRLPAHHARHQPQPPHPVRRRRRGRGGHRLGQPARALHVRAALHPDAPAAAAGPGRHAARGALGLLHLRAGVLSSRTGGLRDEHCMDRLLAVRPLERFPPMTQPVLSRAGASPSQQPQPQPVSAVTPGEPIPSAPTSAVPAPVPAPEPEPPALAQPAVALPTLVRLGGLPVRAVPETSAAVIGTLDYLRRLDEVLDGAADQLLDPLYEIVPTLDKAERRPVLRAKRCVFQGRATDLSEEVLAALPAELRALLERWDALVARKEETRARLAVLVDVDLDRSRELLAAGLDEPGYQEALAIAAPALVSTLAARGRRLEDPRVLRTLYTLATRAALKTSPFSGLTTVNEAGQPSSGRSHRMVATHLAYRILSATAQDLAADGALYLEPAPVRRSYSAAPGPDMAGAYGQYPSREVEAEALTVVGEHEYGNGMVFRQETIQPARWLQETHDALTGGGMHAVLSVRDACERVGGADPRLRLERMLASGAIVPHVPWYRGENPFPLLAASLSPEQQRQWGKDLAWLARLDDAVGAADGPGRAELLNRTVRLAERVFPDGELGERPSGFLYEDRESTRSWVDPLEDAPFEQDVKTLGELADPWVARSHIYDLMVARFVSLFGNGGVCKDPLAFFMTIAHAPDGDQEMLRAAGLDYAAGPNEERAALSGGLSGSPRHLGAFLQPVAPSARTYAAGGGLTVVNAFTNANGSLQARFHRLLGSGFRERLATRIRTSWGTERVLEIQASTECNTGQAVSCGLLPPLGLPGEPGAPEAVPLSSLRLVHDPATSTLFLADDAGPVGLAYLGLTPQYLLGGYLSWLVLLSDPWSRLPPFADHWTSRRRDLNGPLPDEVMHSERTVAGRLVTRRESWTFPAHQIAPLMDRDLTTTLLHMDDLRKQWGIPTEVFVHQHMPSQGATFDQHKPRYVDLTSPVSLLALRGWIDPGAAHISFVEALPARGEALGLTQDGEPTVAEYLVGLQWPKNLGGMA
;
A
#
# COMPACT_ATOMS: atom_id res chain seq x y z
N MET A 1 -12.06 -62.29 -6.16
CA MET A 1 -11.80 -63.74 -5.96
C MET A 1 -10.30 -63.94 -5.71
N ALA A 2 -9.92 -65.04 -5.05
CA ALA A 2 -8.58 -65.64 -5.00
C ALA A 2 -7.34 -64.74 -4.68
N ALA A 3 -6.94 -64.75 -3.41
CA ALA A 3 -5.53 -65.00 -3.02
C ALA A 3 -5.38 -66.55 -2.79
N PRO A 4 -4.25 -67.17 -2.37
CA PRO A 4 -3.04 -66.60 -1.73
C PRO A 4 -1.68 -67.26 -2.13
N HIS A 5 -0.58 -66.96 -1.43
CA HIS A 5 0.16 -67.94 -0.59
C HIS A 5 1.34 -67.31 0.20
N HIS A 6 1.88 -68.02 1.20
CA HIS A 6 2.93 -67.60 2.14
C HIS A 6 4.27 -68.33 1.91
N HIS A 7 5.39 -67.80 2.44
CA HIS A 7 6.15 -68.45 3.54
C HIS A 7 7.18 -67.51 4.24
N ARG A 8 7.89 -68.03 5.26
CA ARG A 8 8.69 -67.41 6.34
C ARG A 8 9.69 -68.48 6.87
N PRO A 9 10.56 -68.28 7.90
CA PRO A 9 11.34 -67.10 8.38
C PRO A 9 12.81 -67.47 8.76
N GLN A 10 13.59 -66.56 9.39
CA GLN A 10 14.59 -66.90 10.45
C GLN A 10 14.93 -65.69 11.35
N VAL A 11 15.17 -65.94 12.67
CA VAL A 11 15.06 -65.00 13.82
C VAL A 11 15.69 -65.70 15.08
N PRO A 12 16.01 -65.06 16.26
CA PRO A 12 16.67 -63.79 16.64
C PRO A 12 18.06 -64.10 17.30
N PRO A 13 18.57 -63.56 18.45
CA PRO A 13 17.96 -63.00 19.70
C PRO A 13 18.21 -61.44 19.83
N ASP A 14 17.83 -60.61 20.83
CA ASP A 14 17.04 -60.61 22.10
C ASP A 14 16.89 -59.11 22.58
N ARG A 15 16.28 -58.61 23.68
CA ARG A 15 15.39 -59.10 24.78
C ARG A 15 14.60 -57.96 25.48
N ARG A 16 13.26 -57.86 25.28
CA ARG A 16 12.21 -57.42 26.28
C ARG A 16 12.24 -55.99 26.90
N SER A 17 11.12 -55.39 27.37
CA SER A 17 9.66 -55.66 27.18
C SER A 17 8.78 -54.54 27.77
N ASP A 18 7.69 -54.19 27.06
CA ASP A 18 6.26 -53.98 27.44
C ASP A 18 5.87 -53.45 28.86
N ARG A 19 4.77 -52.68 29.07
CA ARG A 19 3.38 -52.87 28.59
C ARG A 19 2.49 -51.60 28.64
N HIS A 20 1.47 -51.55 27.78
CA HIS A 20 0.19 -50.83 27.96
C HIS A 20 -0.94 -51.80 28.40
N PRO A 21 -2.13 -51.30 28.80
CA PRO A 21 -3.29 -51.44 27.91
C PRO A 21 -4.31 -50.26 27.91
N ALA A 22 -5.32 -50.36 27.03
CA ALA A 22 -6.57 -49.57 26.92
C ALA A 22 -7.78 -50.56 26.99
N PRO A 23 -9.10 -50.21 26.83
CA PRO A 23 -9.74 -48.99 26.30
C PRO A 23 -10.99 -48.48 27.09
N ALA A 24 -11.89 -47.73 26.42
CA ALA A 24 -13.12 -47.04 26.92
C ALA A 24 -14.39 -47.97 26.88
N PRO A 25 -15.69 -47.51 26.92
CA PRO A 25 -16.30 -46.16 27.14
C PRO A 25 -17.55 -46.11 28.07
N ALA A 26 -18.12 -44.91 28.37
CA ALA A 26 -19.57 -44.64 28.59
C ALA A 26 -19.90 -43.19 29.08
N GLY A 27 -21.15 -42.74 28.87
CA GLY A 27 -21.86 -41.65 29.59
C GLY A 27 -23.31 -42.08 29.89
N PRO A 28 -24.32 -41.20 30.13
CA PRO A 28 -24.35 -39.74 30.26
C PRO A 28 -25.18 -39.26 31.50
N ARG A 29 -25.87 -38.09 31.43
CA ARG A 29 -26.76 -37.41 32.43
C ARG A 29 -26.01 -36.50 33.43
N ALA A 30 -26.26 -35.17 33.47
CA ALA A 30 -27.43 -34.41 33.99
C ALA A 30 -27.43 -34.29 35.54
N GLN A 31 -27.81 -33.18 36.20
CA GLN A 31 -28.55 -31.96 35.77
C GLN A 31 -28.27 -30.78 36.77
N LEU A 32 -28.61 -29.53 36.39
CA LEU A 32 -28.97 -28.35 37.23
C LEU A 32 -28.21 -28.06 38.56
N GLY A 33 -27.61 -26.86 38.72
CA GLY A 33 -26.95 -26.49 39.99
C GLY A 33 -26.34 -25.08 40.18
N LEU A 34 -26.95 -24.01 39.65
CA LEU A 34 -26.64 -22.61 40.05
C LEU A 34 -27.71 -22.10 41.04
N PRO A 35 -27.51 -21.00 41.82
CA PRO A 35 -26.27 -20.24 42.10
C PRO A 35 -25.99 -20.06 43.63
N GLY A 36 -24.89 -19.38 44.00
CA GLY A 36 -24.69 -18.89 45.38
C GLY A 36 -23.30 -18.32 45.69
N PRO A 37 -23.12 -17.00 45.94
CA PRO A 37 -21.80 -16.39 46.19
C PRO A 37 -21.46 -16.26 47.68
N GLY A 38 -20.17 -16.40 48.03
CA GLY A 38 -19.67 -16.15 49.40
C GLY A 38 -18.17 -15.85 49.47
N ARG A 39 -17.80 -14.70 50.04
CA ARG A 39 -16.41 -14.35 50.41
C ARG A 39 -16.11 -14.86 51.83
N LEU A 40 -14.89 -15.38 52.09
CA LEU A 40 -13.95 -14.94 53.16
C LEU A 40 -12.95 -16.02 53.64
N ARG A 41 -11.72 -15.96 53.09
CA ARG A 41 -10.45 -15.61 53.78
C ARG A 41 -10.08 -16.23 55.16
N VAL A 42 -8.80 -16.68 55.23
CA VAL A 42 -7.87 -16.78 56.40
C VAL A 42 -7.69 -18.16 57.11
N ARG A 43 -6.42 -18.46 57.44
CA ARG A 43 -5.80 -19.60 58.19
C ARG A 43 -5.50 -20.87 57.36
N GLY A 44 -4.36 -21.56 57.53
CA GLY A 44 -3.06 -21.16 58.13
C GLY A 44 -2.35 -22.24 58.99
N ARG A 45 -1.09 -22.58 58.64
CA ARG A 45 -0.19 -23.62 59.23
C ARG A 45 -0.60 -25.08 58.94
N GLY A 46 0.31 -26.06 58.82
CA GLY A 46 1.78 -25.97 58.67
C GLY A 46 2.57 -27.26 59.01
N HIS A 47 3.74 -27.43 58.39
CA HIS A 47 4.81 -28.45 58.64
C HIS A 47 4.51 -29.94 58.30
N GLY A 48 5.50 -30.80 57.97
CA GLY A 48 6.92 -30.55 57.61
C GLY A 48 7.87 -31.76 57.79
N ALA A 49 9.04 -31.75 57.12
CA ALA A 49 10.26 -32.58 57.34
C ALA A 49 11.46 -31.89 56.61
N GLN A 50 12.74 -31.77 57.05
CA GLN A 50 13.71 -32.56 57.87
C GLN A 50 14.52 -33.60 57.06
N LEU A 51 15.85 -33.89 57.22
CA LEU A 51 17.11 -33.39 57.89
C LEU A 51 18.31 -34.14 57.17
N LEU A 52 19.65 -34.01 57.28
CA LEU A 52 20.77 -33.24 57.91
C LEU A 52 22.06 -33.52 57.04
N GLY A 53 23.32 -33.08 57.24
CA GLY A 53 24.01 -32.19 58.20
C GLY A 53 25.53 -32.49 58.38
N ARG A 54 26.33 -31.50 58.85
CA ARG A 54 27.81 -31.51 59.18
C ARG A 54 28.80 -31.36 57.99
N GLY A 55 29.97 -30.68 58.13
CA GLY A 55 30.55 -29.94 59.28
C GLY A 55 31.78 -29.03 58.94
N THR A 56 32.23 -28.22 59.92
CA THR A 56 33.29 -27.16 59.89
C THR A 56 34.66 -27.65 60.45
N PRO A 57 35.79 -26.87 60.58
CA PRO A 57 36.02 -25.40 60.80
C PRO A 57 37.28 -24.80 60.04
N PRO A 58 37.99 -23.73 60.50
CA PRO A 58 37.63 -22.29 60.71
C PRO A 58 38.61 -21.22 60.11
N GLY A 59 38.24 -19.92 60.12
CA GLY A 59 39.17 -18.80 60.45
C GLY A 59 39.21 -17.52 59.56
N GLY A 60 39.14 -16.32 60.18
CA GLY A 60 39.57 -15.02 59.57
C GLY A 60 38.48 -13.94 59.33
N PRO A 61 38.66 -12.63 59.69
CA PRO A 61 37.59 -11.61 59.63
C PRO A 61 37.88 -10.30 58.83
N GLY A 62 36.85 -9.48 58.51
CA GLY A 62 37.05 -8.08 58.05
C GLY A 62 35.82 -7.22 57.65
N LEU A 63 35.43 -6.26 58.52
CA LEU A 63 34.88 -4.90 58.21
C LEU A 63 33.52 -4.65 57.48
N ARG A 64 32.43 -4.70 58.28
CA ARG A 64 31.45 -3.61 58.59
C ARG A 64 30.77 -2.72 57.51
N HIS A 65 29.42 -2.87 57.48
CA HIS A 65 28.32 -1.87 57.51
C HIS A 65 28.19 -0.76 56.42
N GLY A 66 26.99 -0.28 56.05
CA GLY A 66 25.62 -0.56 56.55
C GLY A 66 24.95 0.69 57.13
N GLY A 67 23.76 1.08 56.65
CA GLY A 67 23.10 2.35 57.03
C GLY A 67 21.61 2.23 57.39
N GLY A 68 20.96 3.36 57.66
CA GLY A 68 19.51 3.50 57.87
C GLY A 68 19.09 4.58 58.88
N ASP A 69 17.94 5.22 58.60
CA ASP A 69 16.96 5.82 59.54
C ASP A 69 17.36 7.03 60.45
N PRO A 70 16.39 7.73 61.11
CA PRO A 70 15.24 8.39 60.46
C PRO A 70 14.99 9.83 61.03
N ALA A 71 13.75 10.34 60.98
CA ALA A 71 13.36 11.73 61.23
C ALA A 71 13.15 12.14 62.71
N GLY A 72 13.13 13.46 62.98
CA GLY A 72 12.74 14.10 64.23
C GLY A 72 12.52 15.62 64.07
N GLU A 73 11.68 16.24 64.92
CA GLU A 73 11.24 17.64 64.81
C GLU A 73 11.80 18.59 65.89
N HIS A 74 11.50 19.90 65.72
CA HIS A 74 11.50 20.97 66.75
C HIS A 74 12.85 21.62 67.19
N PRO A 75 12.85 22.86 67.75
CA PRO A 75 13.81 23.88 67.27
C PRO A 75 14.52 24.73 68.35
N ALA A 76 15.58 25.46 67.94
CA ALA A 76 16.13 26.59 68.70
C ALA A 76 16.81 27.65 67.79
N ALA A 77 16.91 28.89 68.27
CA ALA A 77 17.69 29.99 67.66
C ALA A 77 19.10 30.08 68.32
N ARG A 78 20.03 31.00 67.99
CA ARG A 78 19.95 32.42 67.59
C ARG A 78 21.36 32.97 67.25
N VAL A 79 21.46 34.25 66.83
CA VAL A 79 22.70 35.11 66.81
C VAL A 79 23.72 34.75 65.71
N LEU A 80 24.30 35.63 64.88
CA LEU A 80 24.16 37.06 64.47
C LEU A 80 24.95 37.20 63.12
N ALA A 81 24.88 38.20 62.22
CA ALA A 81 24.16 39.48 62.03
C ALA A 81 24.08 39.74 60.48
N ARG A 82 24.17 40.93 59.81
CA ARG A 82 24.32 42.36 60.18
C ARG A 82 23.86 43.30 59.02
N HIS A 83 22.72 43.98 59.17
CA HIS A 83 22.20 45.08 58.29
C HIS A 83 21.77 44.72 56.84
N ARG A 84 20.86 45.46 56.17
CA ARG A 84 20.22 46.78 56.47
C ARG A 84 18.69 46.73 56.15
N ARG A 85 17.92 47.73 56.61
CA ARG A 85 16.42 47.75 56.60
C ARG A 85 15.81 48.48 55.39
N ARG A 86 14.66 48.02 54.85
CA ARG A 86 13.30 48.63 55.02
C ARG A 86 12.21 48.00 54.11
N LEU A 87 10.96 48.09 54.58
CA LEU A 87 9.64 47.89 53.93
C LEU A 87 8.72 49.01 54.48
N PRO A 88 7.43 49.19 54.08
CA PRO A 88 6.63 48.62 52.97
C PRO A 88 5.95 49.73 52.07
N GLY A 89 5.01 49.36 51.18
CA GLY A 89 3.85 50.23 50.82
C GLY A 89 3.46 50.39 49.33
N HIS A 90 2.17 50.18 49.04
CA HIS A 90 1.41 50.85 47.94
C HIS A 90 1.03 52.29 48.40
N PRO A 91 0.71 53.29 47.53
CA PRO A 91 -0.16 53.20 46.34
C PRO A 91 0.20 54.13 45.12
N HIS A 92 -0.73 54.27 44.17
CA HIS A 92 -0.83 55.33 43.12
C HIS A 92 -0.92 56.76 43.73
N PRO A 93 -0.68 57.90 43.00
CA PRO A 93 -1.15 58.16 41.61
C PRO A 93 -0.29 59.12 40.72
N ARG A 94 -0.97 59.67 39.69
CA ARG A 94 -0.74 60.77 38.71
C ARG A 94 0.09 62.01 39.23
N THR A 95 0.58 62.98 38.43
CA THR A 95 0.13 63.52 37.10
C THR A 95 1.17 64.45 36.41
N GLY A 96 1.08 64.62 35.08
CA GLY A 96 1.27 65.88 34.32
C GLY A 96 2.71 66.37 34.03
N GLY A 97 3.01 67.13 32.96
CA GLY A 97 2.28 67.60 31.76
C GLY A 97 3.29 68.34 30.83
N GLY A 98 3.01 68.87 29.62
CA GLY A 98 1.82 68.90 28.74
C GLY A 98 1.79 70.20 27.90
N ALA A 99 1.56 70.15 26.57
CA ALA A 99 1.24 71.32 25.70
C ALA A 99 0.87 70.95 24.23
N HIS A 100 -0.20 71.57 23.70
CA HIS A 100 -0.40 72.23 22.37
C HIS A 100 0.24 71.72 21.05
N VAL A 101 -0.34 71.92 19.84
CA VAL A 101 -1.73 72.16 19.35
C VAL A 101 -1.77 72.07 17.79
N LEU A 102 -2.93 71.72 17.18
CA LEU A 102 -3.40 71.89 15.76
C LEU A 102 -2.44 71.70 14.53
N GLY A 103 -2.89 71.13 13.40
CA GLY A 103 -4.22 70.60 13.05
C GLY A 103 -4.37 70.15 11.57
N ASP A 104 -5.50 69.51 11.25
CA ASP A 104 -6.00 69.20 9.88
C ASP A 104 -6.90 70.36 9.39
N PRO A 105 -7.06 70.61 8.06
CA PRO A 105 -8.34 70.23 7.45
C PRO A 105 -8.32 69.85 5.95
N HIS A 106 -8.79 68.63 5.66
CA HIS A 106 -10.02 68.36 4.87
C HIS A 106 -10.37 69.21 3.61
N ARG A 107 -10.70 68.47 2.50
CA ARG A 107 -12.01 68.42 1.75
C ARG A 107 -12.09 68.78 0.23
N LEU A 108 -13.03 68.05 -0.44
CA LEU A 108 -13.92 68.40 -1.58
C LEU A 108 -13.38 68.49 -3.04
N ARG A 109 -13.87 67.59 -3.94
CA ARG A 109 -14.93 67.88 -4.96
C ARG A 109 -15.41 66.68 -5.84
N ARG A 110 -16.56 66.89 -6.49
CA ARG A 110 -17.31 66.18 -7.57
C ARG A 110 -17.54 67.22 -8.72
N PRO A 111 -18.35 67.05 -9.81
CA PRO A 111 -19.18 65.94 -10.36
C PRO A 111 -18.61 65.45 -11.74
N TYR A 112 -19.27 64.96 -12.83
CA TYR A 112 -20.65 64.73 -13.36
C TYR A 112 -20.67 63.36 -14.13
N ARG A 113 -21.75 62.67 -14.58
CA ARG A 113 -23.22 62.87 -14.73
C ARG A 113 -23.77 63.42 -16.07
N LEU A 114 -24.03 62.55 -17.06
CA LEU A 114 -25.05 62.75 -18.14
C LEU A 114 -25.72 61.44 -18.62
N LEU A 115 -26.94 61.56 -19.19
CA LEU A 115 -27.88 60.59 -19.80
C LEU A 115 -28.34 61.22 -21.17
N PRO A 116 -29.21 60.65 -22.05
CA PRO A 116 -30.17 59.50 -21.97
C PRO A 116 -30.01 58.50 -23.18
N GLY A 117 -30.92 57.60 -23.60
CA GLY A 117 -32.20 57.03 -23.09
C GLY A 117 -33.08 56.42 -24.23
N ALA A 118 -34.28 55.90 -23.89
CA ALA A 118 -35.30 55.23 -24.75
C ALA A 118 -34.91 53.81 -25.30
N LEU A 119 -35.66 52.71 -25.12
CA LEU A 119 -37.09 52.33 -25.38
C LEU A 119 -37.33 51.92 -26.86
N PRO A 120 -38.25 50.97 -27.19
CA PRO A 120 -39.19 50.16 -26.37
C PRO A 120 -39.02 48.61 -26.68
N GLU A 121 -39.87 47.58 -26.42
CA GLU A 121 -40.99 47.28 -25.50
C GLU A 121 -41.34 45.74 -25.43
N ARG A 122 -42.39 45.39 -24.64
CA ARG A 122 -43.49 44.35 -24.74
C ARG A 122 -43.37 43.05 -25.58
N ALA A 123 -44.11 41.95 -25.29
CA ALA A 123 -45.12 41.66 -24.25
C ALA A 123 -45.36 40.13 -24.05
N ASP A 124 -45.76 39.77 -22.81
CA ASP A 124 -46.84 38.83 -22.37
C ASP A 124 -47.00 37.41 -22.98
N HIS A 125 -47.52 36.38 -22.30
CA HIS A 125 -48.12 36.19 -20.95
C HIS A 125 -47.89 34.70 -20.52
N ALA A 126 -48.29 34.09 -19.39
CA ALA A 126 -49.08 34.46 -18.21
C ALA A 126 -48.64 33.65 -16.95
N GLY A 127 -49.51 32.75 -16.44
CA GLY A 127 -49.40 31.77 -15.35
C GLY A 127 -50.75 31.01 -15.27
N PRO A 128 -51.18 30.40 -14.13
CA PRO A 128 -50.53 30.17 -12.83
C PRO A 128 -50.43 28.64 -12.49
N GLY A 129 -49.94 28.17 -11.34
CA GLY A 129 -49.17 28.82 -10.27
C GLY A 129 -49.05 27.95 -9.01
N ARG A 130 -48.33 28.48 -8.01
CA ARG A 130 -48.53 28.34 -6.53
C ARG A 130 -48.41 26.91 -5.92
N HIS A 131 -47.72 26.67 -4.80
CA HIS A 131 -47.05 27.45 -3.72
C HIS A 131 -46.00 26.49 -3.05
N LEU A 132 -45.06 26.75 -2.12
CA LEU A 132 -44.27 27.83 -1.44
C LEU A 132 -43.27 27.04 -0.52
N LEU A 133 -42.10 27.44 0.03
CA LEU A 133 -41.14 28.57 0.14
C LEU A 133 -39.78 27.93 0.59
N ARG A 134 -38.60 28.57 0.80
CA ARG A 134 -38.11 29.96 0.67
C ARG A 134 -36.61 29.95 0.28
N ARG A 135 -36.24 30.60 -0.84
CA ARG A 135 -34.91 31.22 -1.02
C ARG A 135 -35.17 32.67 -1.48
N ARG A 136 -34.73 33.68 -0.71
CA ARG A 136 -34.53 35.07 -1.21
C ARG A 136 -33.29 34.96 -2.14
N ARG A 137 -33.33 34.97 -3.49
CA ARG A 137 -33.98 35.82 -4.52
C ARG A 137 -33.54 37.28 -4.49
N LEU A 138 -32.59 37.61 -5.38
CA LEU A 138 -32.47 38.91 -6.05
C LEU A 138 -32.35 38.72 -7.57
N ARG A 139 -33.41 39.12 -8.29
CA ARG A 139 -33.56 39.37 -9.74
C ARG A 139 -34.80 40.27 -9.84
N THR A 140 -34.92 41.24 -10.72
CA THR A 140 -34.72 41.25 -12.19
C THR A 140 -34.15 42.61 -12.68
N GLY A 141 -33.78 42.85 -13.96
CA GLY A 141 -33.62 41.99 -15.16
C GLY A 141 -32.21 42.19 -15.77
N GLY A 142 -31.85 41.79 -17.00
CA GLY A 142 -32.61 41.26 -18.16
C GLY A 142 -32.85 42.35 -19.22
N GLY A 143 -32.50 42.22 -20.53
CA GLY A 143 -31.75 41.18 -21.29
C GLY A 143 -30.30 41.58 -21.66
N ARG A 144 -29.45 40.81 -22.36
CA ARG A 144 -29.62 39.87 -23.51
C ARG A 144 -30.01 40.56 -24.83
N ARG A 145 -29.40 40.29 -26.00
CA ARG A 145 -28.30 39.33 -26.36
C ARG A 145 -27.75 39.60 -27.79
N LEU A 146 -26.63 38.94 -28.15
CA LEU A 146 -26.08 38.73 -29.52
C LEU A 146 -25.50 39.98 -30.19
N GLY A 147 -24.47 39.92 -31.04
CA GLY A 147 -23.48 38.87 -31.37
C GLY A 147 -22.16 39.58 -31.76
N LEU A 148 -21.13 38.98 -32.37
CA LEU A 148 -20.76 37.60 -32.71
C LEU A 148 -19.28 37.64 -33.16
N ASP A 149 -18.54 36.54 -33.05
CA ASP A 149 -17.23 36.28 -33.70
C ASP A 149 -16.04 37.24 -33.40
N GLY A 150 -14.84 36.89 -33.89
CA GLY A 150 -13.69 37.82 -33.94
C GLY A 150 -12.37 37.32 -33.31
N ASN A 151 -11.70 36.35 -33.96
CA ASN A 151 -10.32 35.96 -33.64
C ASN A 151 -9.30 37.13 -33.80
N GLY A 152 -8.14 37.02 -33.15
CA GLY A 152 -6.88 37.20 -33.90
C GLY A 152 -5.83 38.22 -33.45
N ALA A 153 -5.12 37.93 -32.36
CA ALA A 153 -3.66 38.11 -32.26
C ALA A 153 -3.06 39.53 -32.56
N PRO A 154 -1.87 39.71 -33.18
CA PRO A 154 -0.67 40.02 -32.39
C PRO A 154 0.14 41.26 -32.83
N GLY A 155 1.10 41.70 -32.00
CA GLY A 155 2.16 42.64 -32.40
C GLY A 155 3.08 43.08 -31.24
N GLY A 156 4.40 43.03 -31.46
CA GLY A 156 5.43 43.67 -30.60
C GLY A 156 5.83 45.07 -31.13
N PRO A 157 7.08 45.56 -30.91
CA PRO A 157 8.27 44.88 -30.35
C PRO A 157 9.06 45.70 -29.29
N ASP A 158 10.25 45.18 -28.94
CA ASP A 158 11.44 45.86 -28.35
C ASP A 158 11.76 47.26 -28.96
N PRO A 159 12.57 48.17 -28.33
CA PRO A 159 13.86 47.83 -27.66
C PRO A 159 14.45 48.72 -26.51
N VAL A 160 15.25 48.10 -25.62
CA VAL A 160 16.63 48.52 -25.17
C VAL A 160 16.91 49.76 -24.24
N ARG A 161 17.95 49.58 -23.37
CA ARG A 161 18.88 50.53 -22.65
C ARG A 161 18.62 51.00 -21.18
N LEU A 162 19.46 50.48 -20.26
CA LEU A 162 20.52 51.12 -19.40
C LEU A 162 20.37 52.62 -18.97
N PRO A 163 20.87 53.09 -17.79
CA PRO A 163 22.21 52.72 -17.23
C PRO A 163 22.51 52.79 -15.68
N ALA A 164 23.62 52.15 -15.25
CA ALA A 164 24.60 52.50 -14.17
C ALA A 164 24.15 52.69 -12.67
N HIS A 165 24.99 52.83 -11.62
CA HIS A 165 26.45 53.07 -11.47
C HIS A 165 27.10 52.50 -10.15
N HIS A 166 28.42 52.22 -10.21
CA HIS A 166 29.50 52.05 -9.18
C HIS A 166 29.31 51.98 -7.64
N ALA A 167 30.07 51.05 -6.99
CA ALA A 167 31.27 51.30 -6.12
C ALA A 167 32.00 49.97 -5.75
N ARG A 168 33.21 49.65 -6.24
CA ARG A 168 34.57 49.86 -5.65
C ARG A 168 34.80 49.41 -4.18
N HIS A 169 35.62 48.37 -3.96
CA HIS A 169 36.99 48.44 -3.37
C HIS A 169 37.74 47.08 -3.34
N GLN A 170 39.08 47.10 -3.30
CA GLN A 170 40.00 45.98 -3.01
C GLN A 170 41.00 46.41 -1.90
N PRO A 171 41.68 45.46 -1.21
CA PRO A 171 43.10 45.19 -1.53
C PRO A 171 43.52 43.69 -1.46
N GLN A 172 44.82 43.40 -1.68
CA GLN A 172 45.44 42.05 -1.77
C GLN A 172 46.26 41.66 -0.49
N PRO A 173 47.38 40.89 -0.53
CA PRO A 173 47.48 39.48 -0.12
C PRO A 173 48.48 39.24 1.05
N PRO A 174 48.86 37.96 1.37
CA PRO A 174 50.23 37.54 1.00
C PRO A 174 50.48 36.02 0.73
N HIS A 175 51.65 35.73 0.14
CA HIS A 175 52.43 34.46 0.11
C HIS A 175 53.84 34.76 0.71
N PRO A 176 54.90 33.88 0.74
CA PRO A 176 55.07 32.45 0.34
C PRO A 176 55.86 31.59 1.39
N VAL A 177 56.26 30.34 1.03
CA VAL A 177 57.60 29.67 1.25
C VAL A 177 57.50 28.15 0.92
N ARG A 178 58.14 27.59 -0.13
CA ARG A 178 59.54 27.06 -0.30
C ARG A 178 59.86 25.81 0.58
N ARG A 179 60.38 24.66 0.08
CA ARG A 179 61.57 24.43 -0.81
C ARG A 179 61.65 23.01 -1.46
N ARG A 180 62.19 22.92 -2.71
CA ARG A 180 63.25 21.98 -3.27
C ARG A 180 63.06 20.42 -3.23
N ARG A 181 63.66 19.57 -4.11
CA ARG A 181 64.57 19.69 -5.29
C ARG A 181 64.68 18.36 -6.13
N ARG A 182 64.93 18.48 -7.46
CA ARG A 182 65.65 17.56 -8.42
C ARG A 182 65.12 16.12 -8.68
N GLY A 183 65.19 15.53 -9.89
CA GLY A 183 65.36 16.10 -11.26
C GLY A 183 66.15 15.26 -12.30
N ARG A 184 65.84 15.46 -13.62
CA ARG A 184 66.44 14.90 -14.88
C ARG A 184 66.13 13.41 -15.17
N GLY A 185 65.98 12.92 -16.42
CA GLY A 185 66.00 13.47 -17.81
C GLY A 185 66.15 12.30 -18.84
N GLY A 186 65.94 12.36 -20.17
CA GLY A 186 65.56 13.41 -21.16
C GLY A 186 65.54 12.86 -22.62
N HIS A 187 65.71 13.73 -23.65
CA HIS A 187 65.80 13.50 -25.14
C HIS A 187 64.45 13.32 -25.90
N ARG A 188 64.12 13.98 -27.04
CA ARG A 188 64.77 14.34 -28.36
C ARG A 188 64.82 13.16 -29.35
N LEU A 189 64.43 13.22 -30.63
CA LEU A 189 63.87 14.24 -31.60
C LEU A 189 62.71 13.57 -32.42
N GLY A 190 61.95 14.16 -33.37
CA GLY A 190 62.14 15.32 -34.28
C GLY A 190 60.87 15.74 -35.07
N GLN A 191 61.02 16.32 -36.26
CA GLN A 191 60.03 17.14 -37.04
C GLN A 191 60.28 16.97 -38.58
N PRO A 192 59.59 17.64 -39.56
CA PRO A 192 58.35 18.46 -39.57
C PRO A 192 57.39 18.34 -40.83
N ALA A 193 56.24 19.05 -40.76
CA ALA A 193 55.59 19.91 -41.79
C ALA A 193 54.97 19.44 -43.17
N ARG A 194 53.72 19.93 -43.39
CA ARG A 194 53.14 20.66 -44.57
C ARG A 194 52.68 19.96 -45.89
N ALA A 195 51.34 19.97 -46.09
CA ALA A 195 50.58 20.79 -47.08
C ALA A 195 50.07 20.23 -48.46
N LEU A 196 48.84 20.69 -48.81
CA LEU A 196 48.28 21.08 -50.14
C LEU A 196 47.83 20.04 -51.25
N HIS A 197 46.49 19.87 -51.36
CA HIS A 197 45.61 20.33 -52.48
C HIS A 197 45.34 19.51 -53.79
N VAL A 198 44.11 19.72 -54.34
CA VAL A 198 43.61 19.64 -55.78
C VAL A 198 42.86 18.39 -56.35
N ARG A 199 41.53 18.59 -56.54
CA ARG A 199 40.55 18.27 -57.65
C ARG A 199 40.48 16.94 -58.47
N ALA A 200 39.22 16.70 -58.92
CA ALA A 200 38.72 16.14 -60.21
C ALA A 200 38.52 14.61 -60.34
N ALA A 201 37.59 14.07 -61.17
CA ALA A 201 36.31 14.58 -61.77
C ALA A 201 35.55 13.41 -62.50
N LEU A 202 34.38 13.74 -63.10
CA LEU A 202 33.66 13.08 -64.22
C LEU A 202 32.49 12.09 -63.96
N HIS A 203 31.46 12.30 -64.79
CA HIS A 203 30.29 11.49 -65.20
C HIS A 203 30.38 11.40 -66.77
N PRO A 204 29.46 10.79 -67.58
CA PRO A 204 27.98 10.69 -67.47
C PRO A 204 27.54 9.21 -67.30
N ASP A 205 26.52 8.55 -67.89
CA ASP A 205 25.64 8.83 -69.05
C ASP A 205 24.33 8.02 -69.08
N ALA A 206 23.43 8.32 -70.04
CA ALA A 206 22.13 7.66 -70.28
C ALA A 206 21.72 7.75 -71.78
N PRO A 207 20.68 7.04 -72.30
CA PRO A 207 19.31 7.59 -72.25
C PRO A 207 18.11 6.60 -72.35
N ALA A 208 16.90 7.12 -72.04
CA ALA A 208 15.55 6.93 -72.63
C ALA A 208 15.05 5.55 -73.15
N ALA A 209 13.75 5.15 -73.08
CA ALA A 209 12.46 5.79 -72.75
C ALA A 209 11.47 4.69 -72.21
N ALA A 210 10.12 4.80 -72.04
CA ALA A 210 9.10 5.83 -72.30
C ALA A 210 7.82 5.58 -71.40
N ALA A 211 6.70 6.24 -71.72
CA ALA A 211 5.28 5.84 -71.48
C ALA A 211 4.83 5.36 -70.07
N GLY A 212 4.29 6.30 -69.27
CA GLY A 212 3.25 6.04 -68.26
C GLY A 212 1.85 6.47 -68.77
N PRO A 213 0.84 6.81 -67.93
CA PRO A 213 0.81 6.90 -66.45
C PRO A 213 -0.23 5.96 -65.78
N GLY A 214 -0.32 5.80 -64.46
CA GLY A 214 0.50 6.34 -63.36
C GLY A 214 -0.22 6.26 -62.00
N ARG A 215 0.21 7.10 -61.04
CA ARG A 215 -0.27 7.31 -59.64
C ARG A 215 0.36 6.47 -58.51
N HIS A 216 1.43 7.06 -57.98
CA HIS A 216 1.87 7.11 -56.57
C HIS A 216 2.54 5.89 -55.91
N ALA A 217 3.83 6.11 -55.64
CA ALA A 217 4.74 5.36 -54.78
C ALA A 217 4.68 5.93 -53.32
N ALA A 218 5.48 5.52 -52.33
CA ALA A 218 6.74 4.79 -52.40
C ALA A 218 7.10 3.99 -51.12
N ARG A 219 8.01 3.03 -51.29
CA ARG A 219 8.90 2.55 -50.22
C ARG A 219 10.02 3.58 -49.99
N GLY A 220 10.48 3.69 -48.75
CA GLY A 220 11.76 4.33 -48.39
C GLY A 220 12.45 3.47 -47.32
N ALA A 221 13.78 3.34 -47.38
CA ALA A 221 14.54 2.47 -46.48
C ALA A 221 15.73 3.20 -45.85
N LEU A 222 16.12 2.75 -44.65
CA LEU A 222 17.43 2.91 -44.02
C LEU A 222 18.11 4.30 -44.10
N GLY A 223 17.92 5.09 -43.03
CA GLY A 223 18.90 6.10 -42.60
C GLY A 223 19.43 5.75 -41.21
N LEU A 224 20.73 5.47 -41.07
CA LEU A 224 21.34 5.30 -39.74
C LEU A 224 21.46 6.67 -39.05
N LEU A 225 21.03 6.74 -37.79
CA LEU A 225 21.33 7.85 -36.89
C LEU A 225 21.73 7.33 -35.50
N HIS A 226 23.03 7.06 -35.32
CA HIS A 226 23.59 6.83 -33.99
C HIS A 226 23.59 8.14 -33.19
N LEU A 227 22.63 8.28 -32.27
CA LEU A 227 22.69 9.30 -31.22
C LEU A 227 23.13 8.66 -29.90
N ARG A 228 24.45 8.62 -29.69
CA ARG A 228 25.05 8.41 -28.36
C ARG A 228 24.73 9.60 -27.47
N ALA A 229 23.74 9.46 -26.59
CA ALA A 229 23.47 10.43 -25.52
C ALA A 229 24.53 10.30 -24.40
N GLY A 230 25.75 10.76 -24.68
CA GLY A 230 26.81 10.83 -23.67
C GLY A 230 26.56 11.95 -22.67
N VAL A 231 26.19 11.62 -21.44
CA VAL A 231 25.95 12.60 -20.37
C VAL A 231 27.27 13.19 -19.88
N LEU A 232 27.65 14.35 -20.43
CA LEU A 232 28.76 15.16 -19.94
C LEU A 232 28.42 15.76 -18.57
N SER A 233 29.05 15.26 -17.50
CA SER A 233 28.86 15.77 -16.14
C SER A 233 29.49 17.16 -15.96
N SER A 234 28.67 18.21 -16.05
CA SER A 234 29.07 19.59 -15.77
C SER A 234 29.02 19.89 -14.26
N ARG A 235 30.17 19.84 -13.58
CA ARG A 235 30.30 20.23 -12.17
C ARG A 235 30.25 21.76 -11.99
N THR A 236 29.19 22.27 -11.38
CA THR A 236 29.20 23.54 -10.61
C THR A 236 28.36 23.32 -9.36
N GLY A 237 28.92 23.60 -8.19
CA GLY A 237 28.27 23.31 -6.90
C GLY A 237 28.00 24.56 -6.07
N GLY A 238 27.06 24.43 -5.13
CA GLY A 238 26.85 25.36 -4.03
C GLY A 238 25.66 26.30 -4.18
N LEU A 239 24.57 25.96 -3.49
CA LEU A 239 23.75 26.90 -2.73
C LEU A 239 22.95 26.11 -1.67
N ARG A 240 22.39 26.81 -0.68
CA ARG A 240 21.55 26.22 0.39
C ARG A 240 20.10 26.15 -0.10
N ASP A 241 19.37 25.10 0.28
CA ASP A 241 17.91 25.05 0.07
C ASP A 241 17.21 24.36 1.26
N GLU A 242 16.04 24.85 1.62
CA GLU A 242 15.35 24.57 2.91
C GLU A 242 14.24 23.50 2.80
N HIS A 243 14.05 22.96 1.59
CA HIS A 243 13.00 21.98 1.24
C HIS A 243 13.30 20.52 1.66
N CYS A 244 14.46 20.24 2.26
CA CYS A 244 15.01 18.89 2.43
C CYS A 244 14.18 17.93 3.32
N MET A 245 13.29 18.43 4.19
CA MET A 245 12.68 17.63 5.26
C MET A 245 11.18 17.29 5.06
N ASP A 246 10.42 18.02 4.23
CA ASP A 246 8.97 17.75 4.10
C ASP A 246 8.64 16.50 3.27
N ARG A 247 9.56 16.06 2.40
CA ARG A 247 9.39 14.81 1.63
C ARG A 247 9.39 13.55 2.50
N LEU A 248 9.94 13.59 3.72
CA LEU A 248 10.25 12.40 4.57
C LEU A 248 9.05 11.48 4.88
N LEU A 249 7.81 11.96 4.81
CA LEU A 249 6.60 11.34 5.38
C LEU A 249 6.10 10.05 4.68
N ALA A 250 6.85 9.47 3.74
CA ALA A 250 6.45 8.31 2.94
C ALA A 250 7.16 7.01 3.35
N VAL A 251 6.95 6.55 4.60
CA VAL A 251 7.27 5.16 4.98
C VAL A 251 6.29 4.23 4.26
N ARG A 252 6.74 3.53 3.21
CA ARG A 252 5.92 2.63 2.37
C ARG A 252 6.00 1.19 2.90
N PRO A 253 4.94 0.60 3.51
CA PRO A 253 4.94 -0.81 3.89
C PRO A 253 4.55 -1.67 2.67
N LEU A 254 5.53 -2.41 2.12
CA LEU A 254 5.49 -3.74 1.46
C LEU A 254 4.29 -4.21 0.58
N GLU A 255 3.36 -3.34 0.20
CA GLU A 255 2.07 -3.73 -0.42
C GLU A 255 1.67 -2.84 -1.63
N ARG A 256 2.62 -2.13 -2.26
CA ARG A 256 2.36 -1.40 -3.52
C ARG A 256 3.54 -1.51 -4.47
N PHE A 257 3.23 -1.84 -5.72
CA PHE A 257 4.16 -2.28 -6.76
C PHE A 257 3.91 -1.48 -8.06
N PRO A 258 4.93 -1.20 -8.88
CA PRO A 258 4.79 -0.50 -10.16
C PRO A 258 4.47 -1.47 -11.32
N PRO A 259 3.95 -0.93 -12.44
CA PRO A 259 4.41 -1.39 -13.76
C PRO A 259 4.71 -0.22 -14.71
N MET A 260 5.41 -0.47 -15.83
CA MET A 260 5.66 0.52 -16.89
C MET A 260 4.76 0.36 -18.14
N THR A 261 4.33 1.51 -18.67
CA THR A 261 4.04 1.84 -20.08
C THR A 261 3.34 0.84 -21.01
N GLN A 262 2.16 1.23 -21.51
CA GLN A 262 1.73 0.95 -22.89
C GLN A 262 1.63 2.26 -23.69
N PRO A 263 1.83 2.24 -25.03
CA PRO A 263 1.72 3.43 -25.87
C PRO A 263 0.26 3.88 -26.06
N VAL A 264 0.02 5.19 -25.96
CA VAL A 264 -1.31 5.78 -26.16
C VAL A 264 -1.62 5.92 -27.65
N LEU A 265 -2.74 5.33 -28.11
CA LEU A 265 -3.36 5.63 -29.39
C LEU A 265 -4.72 6.30 -29.20
N SER A 266 -4.79 7.58 -29.55
CA SER A 266 -6.02 8.37 -29.51
C SER A 266 -7.04 7.87 -30.55
N ARG A 267 -8.23 7.45 -30.12
CA ARG A 267 -9.36 7.23 -31.03
C ARG A 267 -10.06 8.55 -31.33
N ALA A 268 -10.00 8.98 -32.59
CA ALA A 268 -10.93 9.97 -33.13
C ALA A 268 -12.36 9.39 -33.12
N GLY A 269 -13.36 10.29 -33.08
CA GLY A 269 -14.74 9.92 -32.71
C GLY A 269 -15.55 9.20 -33.79
N ALA A 270 -16.56 8.47 -33.32
CA ALA A 270 -17.73 8.04 -34.08
C ALA A 270 -18.98 8.29 -33.23
N SER A 271 -20.04 8.85 -33.82
CA SER A 271 -21.27 9.18 -33.09
C SER A 271 -22.16 7.94 -32.86
N PRO A 272 -22.86 7.84 -31.72
CA PRO A 272 -23.72 6.69 -31.43
C PRO A 272 -24.99 6.69 -32.30
N SER A 273 -25.38 5.49 -32.76
CA SER A 273 -26.69 5.25 -33.36
C SER A 273 -27.66 4.68 -32.32
N GLN A 274 -28.97 4.82 -32.58
CA GLN A 274 -30.03 4.69 -31.59
C GLN A 274 -30.31 3.24 -31.15
N GLN A 275 -30.60 3.05 -29.86
CA GLN A 275 -31.41 1.93 -29.35
C GLN A 275 -32.83 2.43 -29.00
N PRO A 276 -33.89 1.63 -29.23
CA PRO A 276 -35.27 2.03 -28.95
C PRO A 276 -35.65 1.86 -27.46
N GLN A 277 -36.59 2.68 -27.00
CA GLN A 277 -37.20 2.54 -25.66
C GLN A 277 -38.38 1.56 -25.67
N PRO A 278 -38.63 0.82 -24.57
CA PRO A 278 -39.88 0.08 -24.35
C PRO A 278 -41.01 0.99 -23.81
N GLN A 279 -42.27 0.57 -23.99
CA GLN A 279 -43.45 1.17 -23.34
C GLN A 279 -44.24 0.11 -22.53
N PRO A 280 -44.92 0.48 -21.43
CA PRO A 280 -45.80 -0.39 -20.64
C PRO A 280 -47.28 -0.28 -21.07
N VAL A 281 -48.17 -1.22 -20.69
CA VAL A 281 -49.28 -1.05 -19.70
C VAL A 281 -49.84 -2.43 -19.23
N SER A 282 -50.86 -2.43 -18.36
CA SER A 282 -51.29 -3.49 -17.42
C SER A 282 -52.43 -4.45 -17.86
N ALA A 283 -52.38 -5.68 -17.32
CA ALA A 283 -53.43 -6.51 -16.65
C ALA A 283 -54.94 -6.50 -17.03
N VAL A 284 -55.60 -7.69 -16.93
CA VAL A 284 -56.88 -8.00 -16.21
C VAL A 284 -57.37 -9.46 -16.47
N THR A 285 -58.20 -10.03 -15.57
CA THR A 285 -58.80 -11.40 -15.50
C THR A 285 -60.31 -11.31 -15.14
N PRO A 286 -61.16 -12.38 -14.96
CA PRO A 286 -61.15 -13.82 -15.36
C PRO A 286 -62.52 -14.38 -15.93
N GLY A 287 -62.65 -15.71 -16.20
CA GLY A 287 -63.86 -16.50 -15.78
C GLY A 287 -64.71 -17.36 -16.78
N GLU A 288 -64.46 -18.69 -16.83
CA GLU A 288 -65.39 -19.88 -16.92
C GLU A 288 -66.53 -20.01 -18.00
N PRO A 289 -67.25 -21.17 -18.19
CA PRO A 289 -67.27 -22.49 -17.50
C PRO A 289 -67.15 -23.78 -18.40
N ILE A 290 -67.46 -24.98 -17.85
CA ILE A 290 -67.22 -26.37 -18.35
C ILE A 290 -68.49 -27.27 -18.13
N PRO A 291 -68.94 -28.19 -19.04
CA PRO A 291 -68.68 -29.66 -18.99
C PRO A 291 -68.73 -30.40 -20.38
N SER A 292 -68.52 -31.72 -20.62
CA SER A 292 -68.55 -32.98 -19.84
C SER A 292 -67.56 -34.07 -20.36
N ALA A 293 -67.38 -35.20 -19.64
CA ALA A 293 -66.52 -36.38 -19.97
C ALA A 293 -67.36 -37.62 -20.45
N PRO A 294 -66.89 -38.91 -20.55
CA PRO A 294 -65.58 -39.59 -20.32
C PRO A 294 -65.11 -40.45 -21.57
N THR A 295 -64.09 -41.35 -21.62
CA THR A 295 -63.57 -42.37 -20.68
C THR A 295 -62.14 -42.90 -21.03
N SER A 296 -61.38 -43.30 -20.02
CA SER A 296 -60.14 -44.13 -19.94
C SER A 296 -59.27 -44.46 -21.18
N ALA A 297 -57.99 -44.10 -21.08
CA ALA A 297 -56.84 -44.86 -21.60
C ALA A 297 -55.68 -44.86 -20.56
N VAL A 298 -54.73 -45.79 -20.66
CA VAL A 298 -53.68 -46.02 -19.64
C VAL A 298 -52.55 -44.96 -19.72
N PRO A 299 -52.02 -44.43 -18.60
CA PRO A 299 -50.87 -43.53 -18.61
C PRO A 299 -49.58 -44.21 -19.05
N ALA A 300 -48.80 -43.55 -19.91
CA ALA A 300 -47.40 -43.86 -20.15
C ALA A 300 -46.54 -43.45 -18.92
N PRO A 301 -45.34 -44.04 -18.71
CA PRO A 301 -44.45 -43.63 -17.64
C PRO A 301 -44.03 -42.16 -17.80
N VAL A 302 -44.08 -41.42 -16.70
CA VAL A 302 -43.60 -40.03 -16.62
C VAL A 302 -42.08 -40.04 -16.82
N PRO A 303 -41.49 -39.18 -17.68
CA PRO A 303 -40.04 -39.04 -17.75
C PRO A 303 -39.53 -38.58 -16.39
N ALA A 304 -38.40 -39.14 -15.95
CA ALA A 304 -37.75 -38.69 -14.72
C ALA A 304 -37.45 -37.18 -14.83
N PRO A 305 -37.57 -36.40 -13.74
CA PRO A 305 -37.12 -35.01 -13.74
C PRO A 305 -35.64 -34.97 -14.15
N GLU A 306 -35.27 -33.94 -14.91
CA GLU A 306 -33.86 -33.65 -15.15
C GLU A 306 -33.15 -33.49 -13.80
N PRO A 307 -31.94 -34.06 -13.63
CA PRO A 307 -31.23 -33.95 -12.37
C PRO A 307 -30.97 -32.48 -12.06
N GLU A 308 -31.33 -32.03 -10.86
CA GLU A 308 -30.97 -30.69 -10.38
C GLU A 308 -29.45 -30.50 -10.55
N PRO A 309 -28.99 -29.31 -10.99
CA PRO A 309 -27.56 -29.04 -11.08
C PRO A 309 -26.93 -29.27 -9.70
N PRO A 310 -25.78 -29.96 -9.62
CA PRO A 310 -25.23 -30.42 -8.35
C PRO A 310 -24.98 -29.23 -7.43
N ALA A 311 -25.71 -29.18 -6.31
CA ALA A 311 -25.65 -28.08 -5.36
C ALA A 311 -24.20 -27.77 -4.98
N LEU A 312 -23.76 -26.55 -5.27
CA LEU A 312 -22.38 -26.13 -5.06
C LEU A 312 -22.00 -26.34 -3.59
N ALA A 313 -20.93 -27.10 -3.35
CA ALA A 313 -20.50 -27.47 -2.01
C ALA A 313 -20.16 -26.20 -1.21
N GLN A 314 -20.86 -25.99 -0.09
CA GLN A 314 -20.78 -24.75 0.68
C GLN A 314 -19.33 -24.38 1.07
N PRO A 315 -18.98 -23.08 1.09
CA PRO A 315 -17.66 -22.63 1.49
C PRO A 315 -17.37 -22.96 2.95
N ALA A 316 -16.19 -23.50 3.21
CA ALA A 316 -15.69 -23.80 4.55
C ALA A 316 -14.43 -22.99 4.88
N VAL A 317 -14.22 -22.65 6.16
CA VAL A 317 -12.95 -22.07 6.61
C VAL A 317 -11.92 -23.19 6.81
N ALA A 318 -11.19 -23.50 5.74
CA ALA A 318 -10.29 -24.65 5.70
C ALA A 318 -8.88 -24.37 6.26
N LEU A 319 -8.47 -23.10 6.35
CA LEU A 319 -7.15 -22.67 6.82
C LEU A 319 -7.21 -22.00 8.20
N PRO A 320 -6.10 -21.94 8.97
CA PRO A 320 -6.08 -21.22 10.24
C PRO A 320 -6.42 -19.74 10.08
N THR A 321 -7.35 -19.26 10.90
CA THR A 321 -7.68 -17.83 11.05
C THR A 321 -6.49 -17.12 11.69
N LEU A 322 -6.09 -15.97 11.14
CA LEU A 322 -5.09 -15.11 11.78
C LEU A 322 -5.75 -13.86 12.38
N VAL A 323 -5.31 -13.46 13.57
CA VAL A 323 -5.67 -12.18 14.19
C VAL A 323 -4.52 -11.19 13.96
N ARG A 324 -4.82 -10.00 13.46
CA ARG A 324 -3.88 -8.88 13.30
C ARG A 324 -4.29 -7.73 14.22
N LEU A 325 -3.36 -7.26 15.03
CA LEU A 325 -3.59 -6.28 16.11
C LEU A 325 -2.72 -5.03 15.93
N GLY A 326 -3.18 -3.89 16.43
CA GLY A 326 -2.31 -2.73 16.64
C GLY A 326 -1.22 -3.00 17.68
N GLY A 327 -0.04 -2.44 17.46
CA GLY A 327 1.09 -2.49 18.40
C GLY A 327 1.04 -1.43 19.51
N LEU A 328 0.17 -0.42 19.40
CA LEU A 328 -0.10 0.57 20.45
C LEU A 328 -1.57 0.55 20.90
N PRO A 329 -1.87 0.95 22.15
CA PRO A 329 -3.24 1.20 22.57
C PRO A 329 -3.79 2.50 21.95
N VAL A 330 -5.12 2.59 21.80
CA VAL A 330 -5.83 3.77 21.29
C VAL A 330 -5.42 5.05 22.02
N ARG A 331 -5.25 4.99 23.36
CA ARG A 331 -4.86 6.14 24.19
C ARG A 331 -3.50 6.77 23.87
N ALA A 332 -2.65 6.10 23.07
CA ALA A 332 -1.38 6.65 22.60
C ALA A 332 -1.54 7.57 21.37
N VAL A 333 -2.74 7.64 20.78
CA VAL A 333 -3.11 8.64 19.77
C VAL A 333 -3.74 9.85 20.48
N PRO A 334 -3.22 11.08 20.28
CA PRO A 334 -3.82 12.28 20.86
C PRO A 334 -5.27 12.51 20.46
N GLU A 335 -6.07 12.94 21.43
CA GLU A 335 -7.50 13.26 21.27
C GLU A 335 -7.75 14.74 21.55
N THR A 336 -8.70 15.31 20.82
CA THR A 336 -9.23 16.66 21.07
C THR A 336 -9.86 16.74 22.46
N SER A 337 -9.56 17.80 23.22
CA SER A 337 -10.20 17.99 24.52
C SER A 337 -11.67 18.41 24.39
N ALA A 338 -12.47 18.00 25.37
CA ALA A 338 -13.86 18.45 25.51
C ALA A 338 -13.98 19.99 25.64
N ALA A 339 -12.89 20.69 26.02
CA ALA A 339 -12.84 22.14 26.05
C ALA A 339 -12.80 22.75 24.64
N VAL A 340 -12.00 22.19 23.73
CA VAL A 340 -11.98 22.59 22.30
C VAL A 340 -13.33 22.27 21.66
N ILE A 341 -13.83 21.03 21.80
CA ILE A 341 -15.12 20.60 21.21
C ILE A 341 -16.28 21.48 21.72
N GLY A 342 -16.39 21.69 23.03
CA GLY A 342 -17.43 22.53 23.62
C GLY A 342 -17.33 24.01 23.23
N THR A 343 -16.13 24.49 22.87
CA THR A 343 -15.92 25.86 22.37
C THR A 343 -16.32 25.98 20.90
N LEU A 344 -16.00 25.00 20.05
CA LEU A 344 -16.50 24.92 18.66
C LEU A 344 -18.04 24.89 18.62
N ASP A 345 -18.66 24.04 19.45
CA ASP A 345 -20.11 23.97 19.55
C ASP A 345 -20.74 25.23 20.14
N TYR A 346 -20.03 26.01 20.97
CA TYR A 346 -20.51 27.30 21.46
C TYR A 346 -20.37 28.40 20.40
N LEU A 347 -19.28 28.46 19.64
CA LEU A 347 -19.11 29.38 18.49
C LEU A 347 -20.22 29.16 17.45
N ARG A 348 -20.48 27.92 17.05
CA ARG A 348 -21.55 27.59 16.10
C ARG A 348 -22.94 28.04 16.60
N ARG A 349 -23.20 27.92 17.91
CA ARG A 349 -24.45 28.42 18.54
C ARG A 349 -24.50 29.95 18.64
N LEU A 350 -23.36 30.63 18.77
CA LEU A 350 -23.30 32.09 18.66
C LEU A 350 -23.60 32.54 17.23
N ASP A 351 -23.17 31.78 16.22
CA ASP A 351 -23.49 32.06 14.82
C ASP A 351 -24.97 31.84 14.47
N GLU A 352 -25.58 30.75 14.94
CA GLU A 352 -27.05 30.55 14.86
C GLU A 352 -27.84 31.71 15.50
N VAL A 353 -27.33 32.26 16.61
CA VAL A 353 -27.94 33.40 17.33
C VAL A 353 -27.65 34.74 16.64
N LEU A 354 -26.48 34.90 16.00
CA LEU A 354 -26.12 36.07 15.22
C LEU A 354 -26.97 36.15 13.94
N ASP A 355 -27.10 35.08 13.17
CA ASP A 355 -27.96 35.05 11.97
C ASP A 355 -29.42 35.42 12.33
N GLY A 356 -29.95 34.85 13.41
CA GLY A 356 -31.27 35.19 13.93
C GLY A 356 -31.40 36.64 14.41
N ALA A 357 -30.32 37.27 14.87
CA ALA A 357 -30.28 38.69 15.23
C ALA A 357 -30.12 39.61 14.01
N ALA A 358 -29.38 39.17 12.98
CA ALA A 358 -29.24 39.89 11.71
C ALA A 358 -30.60 40.00 11.00
N ASP A 359 -31.36 38.91 10.91
CA ASP A 359 -32.72 38.91 10.33
C ASP A 359 -33.69 39.84 11.10
N GLN A 360 -33.51 39.99 12.41
CA GLN A 360 -34.27 40.96 13.24
C GLN A 360 -33.82 42.42 13.03
N LEU A 361 -32.59 42.66 12.60
CA LEU A 361 -32.00 44.00 12.44
C LEU A 361 -32.08 44.56 11.03
N LEU A 362 -31.91 43.73 10.00
CA LEU A 362 -31.64 44.19 8.63
C LEU A 362 -32.80 44.92 7.97
N ASP A 363 -34.05 44.49 8.24
CA ASP A 363 -35.26 45.11 7.71
C ASP A 363 -35.61 46.42 8.47
N PRO A 364 -35.59 46.51 9.82
CA PRO A 364 -35.67 47.80 10.54
C PRO A 364 -34.55 48.80 10.18
N LEU A 365 -33.32 48.33 9.98
CA LEU A 365 -32.21 49.15 9.45
C LEU A 365 -32.42 49.54 7.97
N TYR A 366 -33.35 48.91 7.24
CA TYR A 366 -33.80 49.39 5.93
C TYR A 366 -34.75 50.57 6.07
N GLU A 367 -35.71 50.46 6.99
CA GLU A 367 -36.81 51.42 7.15
C GLU A 367 -36.38 52.74 7.79
N ILE A 368 -35.42 52.72 8.73
CA ILE A 368 -34.95 53.93 9.42
C ILE A 368 -33.99 54.79 8.56
N VAL A 369 -33.19 54.17 7.67
CA VAL A 369 -32.12 54.86 6.92
C VAL A 369 -32.61 56.00 6.02
N PRO A 370 -33.78 55.93 5.37
CA PRO A 370 -34.35 57.07 4.64
C PRO A 370 -34.76 58.27 5.51
N THR A 371 -35.15 58.05 6.77
CA THR A 371 -35.68 59.09 7.67
C THR A 371 -34.59 59.78 8.49
N LEU A 372 -33.51 59.08 8.85
CA LEU A 372 -32.36 59.63 9.60
C LEU A 372 -31.71 60.84 8.95
N ASP A 373 -31.19 61.75 9.77
CA ASP A 373 -30.59 62.98 9.28
C ASP A 373 -29.22 62.73 8.63
N LYS A 374 -28.70 63.72 7.92
CA LYS A 374 -27.51 63.58 7.05
C LYS A 374 -26.23 63.23 7.83
N ALA A 375 -26.23 63.46 9.14
CA ALA A 375 -25.16 63.06 10.06
C ALA A 375 -25.26 61.55 10.39
N GLU A 376 -26.34 61.07 11.01
CA GLU A 376 -26.49 59.66 11.42
C GLU A 376 -26.59 58.68 10.24
N ARG A 377 -27.20 59.10 9.12
CA ARG A 377 -27.50 58.23 7.98
C ARG A 377 -26.27 57.52 7.40
N ARG A 378 -25.08 58.13 7.49
CA ARG A 378 -23.81 57.53 7.02
C ARG A 378 -23.29 56.45 7.97
N PRO A 379 -23.09 56.72 9.28
CA PRO A 379 -22.85 55.70 10.30
C PRO A 379 -23.83 54.53 10.25
N VAL A 380 -25.15 54.78 10.21
CA VAL A 380 -26.14 53.69 10.22
C VAL A 380 -26.13 52.86 8.92
N LEU A 381 -25.82 53.47 7.77
CA LEU A 381 -25.53 52.73 6.53
C LEU A 381 -24.22 51.90 6.59
N ARG A 382 -23.22 52.29 7.40
CA ARG A 382 -22.06 51.45 7.69
C ARG A 382 -22.46 50.31 8.64
N ALA A 383 -23.13 50.61 9.74
CA ALA A 383 -23.63 49.64 10.71
C ALA A 383 -24.43 48.52 10.02
N LYS A 384 -25.40 48.86 9.18
CA LYS A 384 -26.16 47.89 8.38
C LYS A 384 -25.29 46.99 7.49
N ARG A 385 -24.21 47.53 6.91
CA ARG A 385 -23.25 46.74 6.12
C ARG A 385 -22.38 45.85 7.01
N CYS A 386 -22.04 46.29 8.22
CA CYS A 386 -21.37 45.46 9.21
C CYS A 386 -22.26 44.30 9.68
N VAL A 387 -23.54 44.56 10.01
CA VAL A 387 -24.54 43.53 10.34
C VAL A 387 -24.66 42.50 9.21
N PHE A 388 -24.83 42.95 7.97
CA PHE A 388 -24.87 42.08 6.78
C PHE A 388 -23.55 41.31 6.51
N GLN A 389 -22.46 41.66 7.21
CA GLN A 389 -21.14 41.03 7.07
C GLN A 389 -20.71 40.27 8.34
N GLY A 390 -21.58 40.11 9.34
CA GLY A 390 -21.22 39.46 10.61
C GLY A 390 -20.22 40.25 11.47
N ARG A 391 -20.16 41.58 11.32
CA ARG A 391 -19.17 42.46 11.98
C ARG A 391 -19.81 43.47 12.92
N ALA A 392 -19.02 43.97 13.87
CA ALA A 392 -19.43 45.03 14.79
C ALA A 392 -19.75 46.34 14.04
N THR A 393 -20.67 47.13 14.57
CA THR A 393 -21.23 48.30 13.87
C THR A 393 -20.38 49.55 13.96
N ASP A 394 -19.55 49.66 15.00
CA ASP A 394 -18.71 50.82 15.35
C ASP A 394 -19.51 52.14 15.45
N LEU A 395 -20.78 52.08 15.89
CA LEU A 395 -21.60 53.27 16.13
C LEU A 395 -21.15 54.00 17.41
N SER A 396 -21.12 55.34 17.37
CA SER A 396 -20.93 56.17 18.56
C SER A 396 -22.22 56.28 19.37
N GLU A 397 -22.10 56.47 20.69
CA GLU A 397 -23.22 56.75 21.59
C GLU A 397 -24.13 57.89 21.11
N GLU A 398 -23.55 58.93 20.51
CA GLU A 398 -24.27 60.05 19.91
C GLU A 398 -25.25 59.60 18.81
N VAL A 399 -24.86 58.61 18.00
CA VAL A 399 -25.71 58.06 16.94
C VAL A 399 -26.67 57.00 17.48
N LEU A 400 -26.26 56.20 18.47
CA LEU A 400 -27.15 55.24 19.14
C LEU A 400 -28.28 55.95 19.90
N ALA A 401 -27.99 57.10 20.52
CA ALA A 401 -28.99 57.94 21.20
C ALA A 401 -29.99 58.63 20.25
N ALA A 402 -29.67 58.74 18.96
CA ALA A 402 -30.57 59.28 17.93
C ALA A 402 -31.51 58.21 17.32
N LEU A 403 -31.36 56.93 17.68
CA LEU A 403 -32.17 55.83 17.17
C LEU A 403 -33.33 55.48 18.12
N PRO A 404 -34.44 54.89 17.61
CA PRO A 404 -35.50 54.34 18.45
C PRO A 404 -34.94 53.33 19.46
N ALA A 405 -35.42 53.35 20.70
CA ALA A 405 -34.86 52.57 21.81
C ALA A 405 -34.81 51.05 21.52
N GLU A 406 -35.82 50.50 20.84
CA GLU A 406 -35.84 49.08 20.42
C GLU A 406 -34.72 48.76 19.43
N LEU A 407 -34.50 49.63 18.44
CA LEU A 407 -33.43 49.47 17.45
C LEU A 407 -32.04 49.68 18.07
N ARG A 408 -31.90 50.63 19.00
CA ARG A 408 -30.69 50.79 19.82
C ARG A 408 -30.38 49.50 20.57
N ALA A 409 -31.35 48.95 21.30
CA ALA A 409 -31.17 47.72 22.08
C ALA A 409 -30.82 46.49 21.20
N LEU A 410 -31.39 46.39 19.99
CA LEU A 410 -31.02 45.36 19.02
C LEU A 410 -29.57 45.52 18.52
N LEU A 411 -29.12 46.75 18.25
CA LEU A 411 -27.74 47.05 17.83
C LEU A 411 -26.72 46.79 18.95
N GLU A 412 -27.01 47.22 20.18
CA GLU A 412 -26.18 46.94 21.36
C GLU A 412 -26.06 45.43 21.61
N ARG A 413 -27.17 44.69 21.47
CA ARG A 413 -27.19 43.23 21.56
C ARG A 413 -26.37 42.57 20.45
N TRP A 414 -26.41 43.09 19.23
CA TRP A 414 -25.61 42.61 18.11
C TRP A 414 -24.11 42.79 18.38
N ASP A 415 -23.68 44.00 18.76
CA ASP A 415 -22.27 44.27 19.02
C ASP A 415 -21.74 43.48 20.23
N ALA A 416 -22.58 43.25 21.26
CA ALA A 416 -22.26 42.34 22.36
C ALA A 416 -22.12 40.87 21.91
N LEU A 417 -22.97 40.39 20.98
CA LEU A 417 -22.86 39.03 20.42
C LEU A 417 -21.61 38.86 19.54
N VAL A 418 -21.28 39.85 18.70
CA VAL A 418 -20.06 39.83 17.88
C VAL A 418 -18.81 39.88 18.77
N ALA A 419 -18.78 40.76 19.78
CA ALA A 419 -17.69 40.79 20.75
C ALA A 419 -17.53 39.45 21.49
N ARG A 420 -18.65 38.81 21.86
CA ARG A 420 -18.63 37.48 22.49
C ARG A 420 -18.15 36.37 21.56
N LYS A 421 -18.45 36.45 20.26
CA LYS A 421 -17.90 35.53 19.25
C LYS A 421 -16.38 35.66 19.15
N GLU A 422 -15.86 36.88 19.02
CA GLU A 422 -14.40 37.09 18.90
C GLU A 422 -13.65 36.75 20.21
N GLU A 423 -14.21 37.05 21.39
CA GLU A 423 -13.70 36.58 22.69
C GLU A 423 -13.62 35.03 22.72
N THR A 424 -14.67 34.36 22.25
CA THR A 424 -14.73 32.89 22.22
C THR A 424 -13.76 32.30 21.18
N ARG A 425 -13.53 32.98 20.05
CA ARG A 425 -12.51 32.59 19.06
C ARG A 425 -11.09 32.77 19.60
N ALA A 426 -10.81 33.86 20.31
CA ALA A 426 -9.54 34.06 20.99
C ALA A 426 -9.31 33.00 22.07
N ARG A 427 -10.35 32.61 22.81
CA ARG A 427 -10.30 31.47 23.75
C ARG A 427 -10.03 30.14 23.04
N LEU A 428 -10.63 29.90 21.86
CA LEU A 428 -10.38 28.69 21.08
C LEU A 428 -8.89 28.60 20.69
N ALA A 429 -8.27 29.69 20.23
CA ALA A 429 -6.84 29.70 19.89
C ALA A 429 -5.95 29.26 21.07
N VAL A 430 -6.21 29.80 22.27
CA VAL A 430 -5.48 29.39 23.49
C VAL A 430 -5.70 27.91 23.82
N LEU A 431 -6.91 27.38 23.62
CA LEU A 431 -7.19 25.95 23.83
C LEU A 431 -6.54 25.06 22.76
N VAL A 432 -6.37 25.54 21.53
CA VAL A 432 -5.66 24.84 20.45
C VAL A 432 -4.18 24.68 20.77
N ASP A 433 -3.52 25.71 21.31
CA ASP A 433 -2.12 25.59 21.77
C ASP A 433 -1.98 24.60 22.94
N VAL A 434 -2.90 24.62 23.90
CA VAL A 434 -2.94 23.65 25.03
C VAL A 434 -3.17 22.21 24.55
N ASP A 435 -4.07 21.98 23.60
CA ASP A 435 -4.28 20.65 23.00
C ASP A 435 -3.06 20.19 22.18
N LEU A 436 -2.31 21.11 21.56
CA LEU A 436 -1.04 20.80 20.90
C LEU A 436 0.04 20.41 21.89
N ASP A 437 0.20 21.13 23.01
CA ASP A 437 1.16 20.75 24.07
C ASP A 437 0.81 19.40 24.70
N ARG A 438 -0.46 19.16 25.03
CA ARG A 438 -0.94 17.85 25.46
C ARG A 438 -0.70 16.76 24.41
N SER A 439 -0.81 17.08 23.12
CA SER A 439 -0.48 16.15 22.03
C SER A 439 1.02 15.85 21.96
N ARG A 440 1.89 16.82 22.26
CA ARG A 440 3.34 16.61 22.38
C ARG A 440 3.65 15.70 23.56
N GLU A 441 3.03 15.93 24.73
CA GLU A 441 3.20 15.09 25.92
C GLU A 441 2.74 13.64 25.68
N LEU A 442 1.57 13.43 25.07
CA LEU A 442 1.05 12.10 24.75
C LEU A 442 1.93 11.36 23.72
N LEU A 443 2.40 12.04 22.67
CA LEU A 443 3.32 11.44 21.70
C LEU A 443 4.74 11.24 22.25
N ALA A 444 5.13 12.00 23.28
CA ALA A 444 6.34 11.74 24.04
C ALA A 444 6.19 10.46 24.87
N ALA A 445 5.15 10.35 25.70
CA ALA A 445 4.87 9.15 26.50
C ALA A 445 4.66 7.91 25.63
N GLY A 446 4.05 8.07 24.45
CA GLY A 446 3.92 7.01 23.46
C GLY A 446 5.24 6.41 22.98
N LEU A 447 6.37 7.15 23.04
CA LEU A 447 7.71 6.62 22.74
C LEU A 447 8.27 5.71 23.85
N ASP A 448 7.69 5.76 25.05
CA ASP A 448 8.06 4.95 26.21
C ASP A 448 7.19 3.68 26.35
N GLU A 449 6.24 3.46 25.44
CA GLU A 449 5.41 2.24 25.38
C GLU A 449 6.24 1.01 24.98
N PRO A 450 6.09 -0.15 25.65
CA PRO A 450 6.97 -1.31 25.47
C PRO A 450 7.09 -1.81 24.02
N GLY A 451 8.31 -1.85 23.48
CA GLY A 451 8.59 -2.39 22.15
C GLY A 451 8.27 -1.44 20.98
N TYR A 452 7.66 -0.27 21.22
CA TYR A 452 7.29 0.65 20.16
C TYR A 452 8.51 1.39 19.60
N GLN A 453 9.47 1.81 20.42
CA GLN A 453 10.68 2.48 19.92
C GLN A 453 11.56 1.53 19.09
N GLU A 454 11.58 0.24 19.43
CA GLU A 454 12.24 -0.84 18.72
C GLU A 454 11.60 -1.12 17.36
N ALA A 455 10.27 -0.96 17.26
CA ALA A 455 9.53 -1.06 16.00
C ALA A 455 9.70 0.21 15.14
N LEU A 456 9.71 1.39 15.76
CA LEU A 456 10.05 2.65 15.11
C LEU A 456 11.47 2.65 14.53
N ALA A 457 12.43 1.98 15.19
CA ALA A 457 13.79 1.86 14.70
C ALA A 457 13.87 1.08 13.37
N ILE A 458 12.98 0.11 13.16
CA ILE A 458 12.85 -0.63 11.89
C ILE A 458 12.04 0.18 10.87
N ALA A 459 11.01 0.92 11.28
CA ALA A 459 10.18 1.73 10.40
C ALA A 459 10.87 3.02 9.89
N ALA A 460 11.70 3.64 10.72
CA ALA A 460 12.31 4.94 10.50
C ALA A 460 13.62 5.11 11.31
N PRO A 461 14.70 4.35 11.02
CA PRO A 461 15.94 4.40 11.80
C PRO A 461 16.56 5.80 11.87
N ALA A 462 16.48 6.58 10.79
CA ALA A 462 16.94 7.98 10.78
C ALA A 462 16.16 8.89 11.76
N LEU A 463 14.87 8.63 11.98
CA LEU A 463 14.07 9.36 12.98
C LEU A 463 14.54 8.99 14.38
N VAL A 464 14.64 7.69 14.71
CA VAL A 464 15.04 7.23 16.05
C VAL A 464 16.45 7.67 16.42
N SER A 465 17.42 7.58 15.49
CA SER A 465 18.76 8.15 15.71
C SER A 465 18.74 9.67 15.88
N THR A 466 17.83 10.40 15.21
CA THR A 466 17.68 11.86 15.41
C THR A 466 17.12 12.19 16.79
N LEU A 467 16.08 11.46 17.24
CA LEU A 467 15.49 11.61 18.58
C LEU A 467 16.51 11.31 19.68
N ALA A 468 17.32 10.26 19.51
CA ALA A 468 18.40 9.91 20.44
C ALA A 468 19.52 10.95 20.48
N ALA A 469 19.97 11.44 19.32
CA ALA A 469 21.11 12.36 19.22
C ALA A 469 20.75 13.83 19.50
N ARG A 470 19.47 14.23 19.42
CA ARG A 470 19.03 15.64 19.52
C ARG A 470 17.93 15.91 20.55
N GLY A 471 17.41 14.87 21.21
CA GLY A 471 16.21 14.93 22.05
C GLY A 471 14.92 14.82 21.23
N ARG A 472 13.77 14.66 21.92
CA ARG A 472 12.46 14.39 21.28
C ARG A 472 11.97 15.49 20.32
N ARG A 473 12.36 16.75 20.58
CA ARG A 473 12.10 17.94 19.73
C ARG A 473 10.70 18.04 19.13
N LEU A 474 9.69 17.86 19.96
CA LEU A 474 8.26 17.87 19.58
C LEU A 474 7.72 19.28 19.29
N GLU A 475 8.53 20.31 19.51
CA GLU A 475 8.34 21.65 18.98
C GLU A 475 8.53 21.73 17.44
N ASP A 476 9.30 20.83 16.82
CA ASP A 476 9.43 20.76 15.36
C ASP A 476 8.16 20.13 14.75
N PRO A 477 7.38 20.88 13.93
CA PRO A 477 6.18 20.35 13.29
C PRO A 477 6.47 19.14 12.39
N ARG A 478 7.68 19.01 11.83
CA ARG A 478 8.04 17.86 11.00
C ARG A 478 8.19 16.59 11.84
N VAL A 479 8.80 16.68 13.03
CA VAL A 479 8.90 15.56 13.98
C VAL A 479 7.51 15.21 14.53
N LEU A 480 6.74 16.21 14.98
CA LEU A 480 5.41 16.03 15.55
C LEU A 480 4.44 15.34 14.58
N ARG A 481 4.35 15.81 13.32
CA ARG A 481 3.53 15.15 12.27
C ARG A 481 3.98 13.73 11.99
N THR A 482 5.28 13.45 12.02
CA THR A 482 5.83 12.11 11.76
C THR A 482 5.46 11.14 12.87
N LEU A 483 5.64 11.53 14.14
CA LEU A 483 5.27 10.72 15.30
C LEU A 483 3.76 10.48 15.39
N TYR A 484 2.92 11.48 15.11
CA TYR A 484 1.47 11.28 15.00
C TYR A 484 1.10 10.28 13.88
N THR A 485 1.78 10.34 12.73
CA THR A 485 1.57 9.40 11.61
C THR A 485 1.93 7.96 11.96
N LEU A 486 2.96 7.77 12.79
CA LEU A 486 3.42 6.44 13.20
C LEU A 486 2.61 5.88 14.38
N ALA A 487 2.18 6.74 15.33
CA ALA A 487 1.30 6.35 16.42
C ALA A 487 -0.09 5.93 15.90
N THR A 488 -0.71 6.73 15.01
CA THR A 488 -1.96 6.35 14.33
C THR A 488 -1.80 5.11 13.44
N ARG A 489 -0.62 4.88 12.85
CA ARG A 489 -0.33 3.61 12.16
C ARG A 489 -0.27 2.42 13.13
N ALA A 490 0.26 2.57 14.33
CA ALA A 490 0.44 1.47 15.27
C ALA A 490 -0.80 1.17 16.12
N ALA A 491 -1.65 2.17 16.40
CA ALA A 491 -2.87 1.97 17.19
C ALA A 491 -4.13 1.73 16.36
N LEU A 492 -4.19 2.27 15.13
CA LEU A 492 -5.42 2.33 14.31
C LEU A 492 -5.27 1.71 12.90
N LYS A 493 -4.18 0.98 12.65
CA LYS A 493 -4.02 0.16 11.43
C LYS A 493 -3.39 -1.19 11.76
N THR A 494 -3.71 -2.17 10.93
CA THR A 494 -3.49 -3.61 11.16
C THR A 494 -2.53 -4.25 10.15
N SER A 495 -2.02 -3.50 9.16
CA SER A 495 -1.16 -4.01 8.07
C SER A 495 0.24 -4.43 8.58
N PRO A 496 0.60 -5.74 8.56
CA PRO A 496 1.76 -6.31 9.26
C PRO A 496 3.12 -5.66 9.00
N PHE A 497 3.74 -5.11 10.05
CA PHE A 497 5.08 -4.52 10.03
C PHE A 497 5.72 -4.45 11.43
N SER A 498 6.77 -5.25 11.69
CA SER A 498 7.57 -5.20 12.93
C SER A 498 6.68 -5.25 14.19
N GLY A 499 6.94 -4.44 15.22
CA GLY A 499 6.09 -4.27 16.39
C GLY A 499 5.05 -3.15 16.27
N LEU A 500 4.89 -2.50 15.10
CA LEU A 500 3.80 -1.53 14.91
C LEU A 500 2.43 -2.25 14.86
N THR A 501 2.43 -3.55 14.57
CA THR A 501 1.26 -4.43 14.51
C THR A 501 1.70 -5.84 14.85
N THR A 502 0.92 -6.60 15.63
CA THR A 502 1.24 -8.00 15.97
C THR A 502 0.28 -8.98 15.32
N VAL A 503 0.68 -10.26 15.18
CA VAL A 503 -0.10 -11.31 14.51
C VAL A 503 -0.18 -12.59 15.34
N ASN A 504 -1.35 -13.21 15.43
CA ASN A 504 -1.57 -14.51 16.08
C ASN A 504 -2.27 -15.51 15.14
N GLU A 505 -2.11 -16.81 15.41
CA GLU A 505 -3.11 -17.82 15.06
C GLU A 505 -4.26 -17.74 16.07
N ALA A 506 -5.51 -17.70 15.59
CA ALA A 506 -6.68 -17.63 16.46
C ALA A 506 -6.95 -18.99 17.13
N GLY A 507 -7.51 -18.98 18.34
CA GLY A 507 -7.79 -20.19 19.11
C GLY A 507 -6.54 -20.92 19.63
N GLN A 508 -5.36 -20.30 19.58
CA GLN A 508 -4.08 -20.90 19.99
C GLN A 508 -3.34 -20.03 21.02
N PRO A 509 -2.48 -20.63 21.87
CA PRO A 509 -1.68 -19.90 22.83
C PRO A 509 -0.59 -19.07 22.13
N SER A 510 -0.49 -17.78 22.46
CA SER A 510 0.53 -16.88 21.94
C SER A 510 1.69 -16.71 22.93
N SER A 511 2.87 -16.36 22.42
CA SER A 511 4.12 -16.34 23.20
C SER A 511 5.03 -15.13 22.96
N GLY A 512 4.58 -14.10 22.24
CA GLY A 512 5.35 -12.87 22.00
C GLY A 512 6.60 -13.04 21.13
N ARG A 513 6.66 -14.09 20.30
CA ARG A 513 7.77 -14.38 19.40
C ARG A 513 8.06 -13.20 18.45
N SER A 514 9.30 -13.15 17.95
CA SER A 514 9.68 -12.30 16.82
C SER A 514 10.47 -13.12 15.80
N HIS A 515 10.15 -12.95 14.52
CA HIS A 515 10.97 -13.49 13.44
C HIS A 515 11.64 -12.32 12.72
N ARG A 516 12.98 -12.34 12.72
CA ARG A 516 13.84 -11.35 12.05
C ARG A 516 14.60 -12.04 10.93
N MET A 517 14.83 -11.34 9.83
CA MET A 517 15.70 -11.81 8.74
C MET A 517 16.36 -10.62 8.06
N VAL A 518 17.69 -10.66 7.92
CA VAL A 518 18.45 -9.68 7.11
C VAL A 518 18.15 -9.92 5.63
N ALA A 519 18.03 -8.84 4.85
CA ALA A 519 17.48 -8.91 3.50
C ALA A 519 18.27 -9.81 2.53
N THR A 520 17.58 -10.77 1.93
CA THR A 520 18.11 -11.66 0.88
C THR A 520 18.64 -10.88 -0.32
N HIS A 521 17.95 -9.81 -0.72
CA HIS A 521 18.35 -8.98 -1.86
C HIS A 521 19.70 -8.27 -1.66
N LEU A 522 20.11 -8.02 -0.40
CA LEU A 522 21.45 -7.48 -0.09
C LEU A 522 22.52 -8.57 -0.30
N ALA A 523 22.24 -9.81 0.09
CA ALA A 523 23.13 -10.93 -0.20
C ALA A 523 23.27 -11.17 -1.72
N TYR A 524 22.17 -11.09 -2.48
CA TYR A 524 22.20 -11.19 -3.94
C TYR A 524 23.04 -10.09 -4.60
N ARG A 525 22.94 -8.82 -4.16
CA ARG A 525 23.81 -7.77 -4.71
C ARG A 525 25.27 -7.93 -4.30
N ILE A 526 25.58 -8.37 -3.08
CA ILE A 526 26.98 -8.64 -2.71
C ILE A 526 27.53 -9.80 -3.57
N LEU A 527 26.78 -10.90 -3.73
CA LEU A 527 27.13 -12.03 -4.61
C LEU A 527 27.37 -11.55 -6.06
N SER A 528 26.45 -10.74 -6.60
CA SER A 528 26.57 -10.16 -7.95
C SER A 528 27.81 -9.29 -8.10
N ALA A 529 28.13 -8.46 -7.11
CA ALA A 529 29.32 -7.62 -7.11
C ALA A 529 30.61 -8.46 -7.05
N THR A 530 30.68 -9.46 -6.17
CA THR A 530 31.86 -10.35 -6.07
C THR A 530 32.00 -11.32 -7.25
N ALA A 531 30.93 -11.56 -8.00
CA ALA A 531 31.00 -12.34 -9.24
C ALA A 531 31.72 -11.59 -10.38
N GLN A 532 31.66 -10.25 -10.41
CA GLN A 532 32.31 -9.42 -11.45
C GLN A 532 33.83 -9.57 -11.45
N ASP A 533 34.44 -9.86 -10.30
CA ASP A 533 35.89 -10.11 -10.20
C ASP A 533 36.33 -11.38 -10.95
N LEU A 534 35.43 -12.35 -11.18
CA LEU A 534 35.72 -13.68 -11.74
C LEU A 534 37.04 -14.28 -11.22
N ALA A 535 37.13 -14.37 -9.89
CA ALA A 535 38.30 -14.90 -9.19
C ALA A 535 38.38 -16.43 -9.35
N ALA A 536 39.31 -16.91 -10.19
CA ALA A 536 39.48 -18.33 -10.49
C ALA A 536 40.09 -19.17 -9.33
N ASP A 537 40.50 -18.52 -8.24
CA ASP A 537 40.91 -19.11 -6.97
C ASP A 537 39.80 -19.04 -5.88
N GLY A 538 38.64 -18.47 -6.20
CA GLY A 538 37.44 -18.51 -5.36
C GLY A 538 36.65 -19.81 -5.51
N ALA A 539 35.73 -20.04 -4.57
CA ALA A 539 34.77 -21.15 -4.61
C ALA A 539 33.37 -20.69 -5.08
N LEU A 540 33.32 -19.63 -5.89
CA LEU A 540 32.12 -19.15 -6.56
C LEU A 540 31.87 -19.98 -7.82
N TYR A 541 30.60 -20.37 -8.00
CA TYR A 541 30.15 -21.15 -9.15
C TYR A 541 29.25 -20.29 -10.06
N LEU A 542 29.18 -20.69 -11.33
CA LEU A 542 28.44 -20.04 -12.40
C LEU A 542 27.45 -21.04 -13.00
N GLU A 543 26.25 -20.57 -13.34
CA GLU A 543 25.17 -21.36 -13.93
C GLU A 543 24.73 -20.69 -15.26
N PRO A 544 24.70 -21.40 -16.40
CA PRO A 544 24.18 -20.86 -17.65
C PRO A 544 22.66 -20.62 -17.58
N ALA A 545 22.20 -19.54 -18.19
CA ALA A 545 20.77 -19.30 -18.35
C ALA A 545 20.10 -20.45 -19.12
N PRO A 546 18.88 -20.88 -18.72
CA PRO A 546 18.23 -22.04 -19.30
C PRO A 546 17.86 -21.78 -20.77
N VAL A 547 18.40 -22.58 -21.69
CA VAL A 547 17.96 -22.57 -23.09
C VAL A 547 16.98 -23.71 -23.34
N ARG A 548 15.86 -23.41 -24.01
CA ARG A 548 14.81 -24.38 -24.39
C ARG A 548 14.32 -24.10 -25.81
N ARG A 549 13.94 -25.14 -26.56
CA ARG A 549 13.31 -24.96 -27.88
C ARG A 549 11.83 -24.60 -27.69
N SER A 550 11.36 -23.58 -28.39
CA SER A 550 9.94 -23.24 -28.42
C SER A 550 9.08 -24.32 -29.08
N TYR A 551 7.78 -24.30 -28.82
CA TYR A 551 6.80 -25.12 -29.55
C TYR A 551 6.12 -24.29 -30.63
N SER A 552 6.26 -24.69 -31.89
CA SER A 552 5.49 -24.15 -33.02
C SER A 552 4.32 -25.08 -33.35
N ALA A 553 3.15 -24.50 -33.63
CA ALA A 553 2.03 -25.25 -34.20
C ALA A 553 2.37 -25.63 -35.64
N ALA A 554 2.24 -26.91 -35.98
CA ALA A 554 2.30 -27.33 -37.39
C ALA A 554 1.10 -26.71 -38.15
N PRO A 555 1.29 -26.23 -39.40
CA PRO A 555 0.17 -25.72 -40.19
C PRO A 555 -0.84 -26.84 -40.43
N GLY A 556 -2.07 -26.66 -39.91
CA GLY A 556 -3.12 -27.68 -39.96
C GLY A 556 -3.57 -27.99 -41.41
N PRO A 557 -4.00 -29.23 -41.72
CA PRO A 557 -4.36 -29.64 -43.08
C PRO A 557 -5.41 -28.76 -43.76
N ASP A 558 -6.38 -28.26 -42.99
CA ASP A 558 -7.60 -27.63 -43.53
C ASP A 558 -7.42 -26.16 -43.97
N MET A 559 -6.26 -25.55 -43.73
CA MET A 559 -5.98 -24.16 -44.15
C MET A 559 -5.38 -24.05 -45.57
N ALA A 560 -5.36 -25.13 -46.34
CA ALA A 560 -4.97 -25.13 -47.76
C ALA A 560 -6.07 -24.60 -48.73
N GLY A 561 -7.21 -24.12 -48.20
CA GLY A 561 -8.47 -23.99 -48.93
C GLY A 561 -8.85 -22.62 -49.51
N ALA A 562 -8.12 -21.53 -49.23
CA ALA A 562 -8.43 -20.20 -49.81
C ALA A 562 -7.18 -19.28 -49.86
N TYR A 563 -7.05 -18.53 -50.96
CA TYR A 563 -5.93 -17.63 -51.29
C TYR A 563 -4.56 -18.31 -51.39
N GLY A 564 -4.11 -18.53 -52.64
CA GLY A 564 -2.87 -19.24 -52.91
C GLY A 564 -1.58 -18.43 -52.67
N GLN A 565 -0.47 -19.16 -52.55
CA GLN A 565 0.92 -18.66 -52.59
C GLN A 565 1.34 -17.70 -51.47
N TYR A 566 1.24 -18.18 -50.22
CA TYR A 566 2.34 -17.98 -49.28
C TYR A 566 3.26 -19.22 -49.31
N PRO A 567 4.60 -19.05 -49.28
CA PRO A 567 5.50 -20.19 -49.19
C PRO A 567 5.34 -20.87 -47.83
N SER A 568 5.21 -22.20 -47.85
CA SER A 568 5.19 -23.05 -46.65
C SER A 568 6.54 -23.02 -45.95
N ARG A 569 6.76 -21.99 -45.14
CA ARG A 569 7.92 -21.89 -44.26
C ARG A 569 7.64 -22.76 -43.04
N GLU A 570 8.39 -23.86 -42.91
CA GLU A 570 8.48 -24.57 -41.64
C GLU A 570 8.95 -23.55 -40.59
N VAL A 571 8.14 -23.35 -39.55
CA VAL A 571 8.50 -22.47 -38.44
C VAL A 571 9.43 -23.26 -37.53
N GLU A 572 10.71 -23.23 -37.87
CA GLU A 572 11.79 -23.80 -37.07
C GLU A 572 11.64 -23.33 -35.61
N ALA A 573 11.68 -24.28 -34.68
CA ALA A 573 11.51 -24.03 -33.25
C ALA A 573 12.67 -23.15 -32.72
N GLU A 574 12.45 -21.83 -32.65
CA GLU A 574 13.45 -20.89 -32.15
C GLU A 574 13.79 -21.23 -30.69
N ALA A 575 15.08 -21.23 -30.37
CA ALA A 575 15.54 -21.42 -29.01
C ALA A 575 15.24 -20.15 -28.18
N LEU A 576 14.66 -20.33 -27.00
CA LEU A 576 14.31 -19.30 -26.04
C LEU A 576 15.17 -19.42 -24.78
N THR A 577 15.40 -18.30 -24.10
CA THR A 577 16.04 -18.23 -22.77
C THR A 577 15.24 -17.33 -21.83
N VAL A 578 15.41 -17.54 -20.53
CA VAL A 578 15.00 -16.59 -19.48
C VAL A 578 16.19 -15.67 -19.17
N VAL A 579 15.98 -14.36 -19.11
CA VAL A 579 16.93 -13.41 -18.49
C VAL A 579 16.20 -12.58 -17.44
N GLY A 580 16.73 -12.60 -16.23
CA GLY A 580 16.16 -11.92 -15.06
C GLY A 580 17.03 -10.75 -14.60
N GLU A 581 16.47 -9.55 -14.59
CA GLU A 581 17.10 -8.35 -14.02
C GLU A 581 16.46 -7.99 -12.68
N HIS A 582 17.23 -7.41 -11.76
CA HIS A 582 16.71 -6.97 -10.46
C HIS A 582 16.60 -5.43 -10.41
N GLU A 583 15.38 -4.93 -10.26
CA GLU A 583 15.08 -3.52 -10.02
C GLU A 583 15.03 -3.21 -8.53
N TYR A 584 15.48 -2.01 -8.17
CA TYR A 584 15.52 -1.51 -6.79
C TYR A 584 14.97 -0.09 -6.73
N GLY A 585 14.37 0.29 -5.60
CA GLY A 585 14.00 1.68 -5.36
C GLY A 585 13.22 1.90 -4.06
N ASN A 586 13.75 2.77 -3.19
CA ASN A 586 13.12 3.19 -1.93
C ASN A 586 12.71 2.03 -1.00
N GLY A 587 13.48 0.94 -1.00
CA GLY A 587 13.21 -0.28 -0.21
C GLY A 587 12.26 -1.29 -0.87
N MET A 588 11.76 -1.01 -2.07
CA MET A 588 11.13 -2.01 -2.94
C MET A 588 12.18 -2.70 -3.81
N VAL A 589 11.97 -3.98 -4.11
CA VAL A 589 12.84 -4.82 -4.95
C VAL A 589 11.97 -5.74 -5.79
N PHE A 590 12.30 -5.87 -7.07
CA PHE A 590 11.65 -6.78 -8.03
C PHE A 590 12.68 -7.51 -8.85
N ARG A 591 12.32 -8.70 -9.33
CA ARG A 591 13.02 -9.43 -10.36
C ARG A 591 12.13 -9.44 -11.61
N GLN A 592 12.53 -8.74 -12.66
CA GLN A 592 11.82 -8.80 -13.95
C GLN A 592 12.43 -9.93 -14.79
N GLU A 593 11.69 -11.01 -14.99
CA GLU A 593 12.04 -12.06 -15.95
C GLU A 593 11.49 -11.74 -17.34
N THR A 594 12.38 -11.77 -18.34
CA THR A 594 12.05 -11.64 -19.77
C THR A 594 12.34 -12.95 -20.51
N ILE A 595 11.48 -13.31 -21.46
CA ILE A 595 11.69 -14.46 -22.35
C ILE A 595 12.09 -13.96 -23.73
N GLN A 596 13.29 -14.31 -24.18
CA GLN A 596 13.85 -13.83 -25.44
C GLN A 596 14.54 -14.94 -26.25
N PRO A 597 14.73 -14.78 -27.57
CA PRO A 597 15.48 -15.73 -28.38
C PRO A 597 16.92 -15.93 -27.90
N ALA A 598 17.30 -17.18 -27.64
CA ALA A 598 18.62 -17.61 -27.18
C ALA A 598 19.68 -17.66 -28.29
N ARG A 599 19.35 -17.24 -29.52
CA ARG A 599 20.24 -17.29 -30.71
C ARG A 599 21.62 -16.63 -30.55
N TRP A 600 21.75 -15.71 -29.59
CA TRP A 600 23.00 -15.02 -29.26
C TRP A 600 23.84 -15.76 -28.20
N LEU A 601 23.30 -16.81 -27.60
CA LEU A 601 23.84 -17.55 -26.45
C LEU A 601 23.95 -19.07 -26.71
N GLN A 602 23.17 -19.63 -27.65
CA GLN A 602 23.09 -21.08 -27.93
C GLN A 602 24.45 -21.79 -28.04
N GLU A 603 25.38 -21.31 -28.88
CA GLU A 603 26.71 -21.91 -29.05
C GLU A 603 27.51 -21.91 -27.74
N THR A 604 27.37 -20.85 -26.93
CA THR A 604 28.00 -20.72 -25.62
C THR A 604 27.33 -21.61 -24.57
N HIS A 605 26.00 -21.70 -24.57
CA HIS A 605 25.25 -22.62 -23.71
C HIS A 605 25.71 -24.06 -23.94
N ASP A 606 25.76 -24.51 -25.19
CA ASP A 606 26.08 -25.90 -25.52
C ASP A 606 27.56 -26.23 -25.21
N ALA A 607 28.47 -25.27 -25.35
CA ALA A 607 29.85 -25.40 -24.87
C ALA A 607 29.96 -25.46 -23.33
N LEU A 608 29.17 -24.64 -22.61
CA LEU A 608 29.15 -24.64 -21.14
C LEU A 608 28.49 -25.91 -20.57
N THR A 609 27.38 -26.37 -21.12
CA THR A 609 26.62 -27.53 -20.61
C THR A 609 27.04 -28.87 -21.23
N GLY A 610 27.83 -28.86 -22.31
CA GLY A 610 28.10 -30.06 -23.11
C GLY A 610 26.87 -30.55 -23.89
N GLY A 611 25.96 -29.65 -24.27
CA GLY A 611 24.64 -29.95 -24.83
C GLY A 611 23.60 -30.42 -23.80
N GLY A 612 23.92 -30.37 -22.49
CA GLY A 612 22.99 -30.65 -21.40
C GLY A 612 21.99 -29.51 -21.12
N MET A 613 20.95 -29.81 -20.34
CA MET A 613 19.88 -28.84 -20.00
C MET A 613 20.17 -27.94 -18.78
N HIS A 614 21.27 -28.20 -18.05
CA HIS A 614 21.69 -27.53 -16.81
C HIS A 614 23.16 -27.85 -16.52
N ALA A 615 23.94 -26.90 -16.00
CA ALA A 615 25.29 -27.12 -15.50
C ALA A 615 25.65 -26.08 -14.42
N VAL A 616 26.39 -26.49 -13.40
CA VAL A 616 27.00 -25.59 -12.41
C VAL A 616 28.51 -25.79 -12.48
N LEU A 617 29.26 -24.71 -12.67
CA LEU A 617 30.67 -24.72 -13.08
C LEU A 617 31.49 -23.81 -12.18
N SER A 618 32.74 -24.16 -11.83
CA SER A 618 33.62 -23.15 -11.23
C SER A 618 33.98 -22.09 -12.28
N VAL A 619 34.40 -20.89 -11.82
CA VAL A 619 34.91 -19.84 -12.73
C VAL A 619 36.02 -20.38 -13.65
N ARG A 620 36.84 -21.31 -13.15
CA ARG A 620 37.89 -21.98 -13.91
C ARG A 620 37.32 -22.91 -14.99
N ASP A 621 36.39 -23.81 -14.64
CA ASP A 621 35.78 -24.74 -15.61
C ASP A 621 35.03 -23.97 -16.71
N ALA A 622 34.36 -22.87 -16.35
CA ALA A 622 33.71 -21.99 -17.30
C ALA A 622 34.71 -21.33 -18.27
N CYS A 623 35.88 -20.89 -17.79
CA CYS A 623 36.96 -20.38 -18.65
C CYS A 623 37.48 -21.47 -19.61
N GLU A 624 37.71 -22.68 -19.10
CA GLU A 624 38.23 -23.80 -19.88
C GLU A 624 37.23 -24.27 -20.96
N ARG A 625 35.91 -24.23 -20.68
CA ARG A 625 34.85 -24.56 -21.66
C ARG A 625 34.59 -23.47 -22.70
N VAL A 626 34.60 -22.19 -22.31
CA VAL A 626 34.32 -21.06 -23.22
C VAL A 626 35.52 -20.73 -24.12
N GLY A 627 36.74 -20.91 -23.61
CA GLY A 627 37.99 -20.84 -24.37
C GLY A 627 38.17 -19.57 -25.22
N GLY A 628 38.97 -19.71 -26.29
CA GLY A 628 39.36 -18.59 -27.16
C GLY A 628 40.55 -17.79 -26.61
N ALA A 629 40.85 -16.66 -27.26
CA ALA A 629 42.04 -15.85 -26.95
C ALA A 629 41.95 -15.08 -25.63
N ASP A 630 40.74 -14.83 -25.13
CA ASP A 630 40.47 -14.24 -23.81
C ASP A 630 39.15 -14.83 -23.27
N PRO A 631 39.22 -15.98 -22.55
CA PRO A 631 38.04 -16.62 -21.97
C PRO A 631 37.44 -15.81 -20.82
N ARG A 632 38.26 -15.01 -20.11
CA ARG A 632 37.80 -14.18 -18.99
C ARG A 632 36.90 -13.07 -19.51
N LEU A 633 37.35 -12.28 -20.48
CA LEU A 633 36.54 -11.21 -21.09
C LEU A 633 35.28 -11.72 -21.79
N ARG A 634 35.27 -12.99 -22.22
CA ARG A 634 34.05 -13.67 -22.68
C ARG A 634 33.07 -13.90 -21.52
N LEU A 635 33.51 -14.49 -20.41
CA LEU A 635 32.66 -14.66 -19.22
C LEU A 635 32.18 -13.33 -18.63
N GLU A 636 33.03 -12.29 -18.58
CA GLU A 636 32.64 -10.94 -18.11
C GLU A 636 31.45 -10.39 -18.93
N ARG A 637 31.45 -10.61 -20.25
CA ARG A 637 30.34 -10.22 -21.14
C ARG A 637 29.10 -11.09 -20.96
N MET A 638 29.27 -12.40 -20.77
CA MET A 638 28.17 -13.34 -20.56
C MET A 638 27.45 -13.10 -19.23
N LEU A 639 28.21 -12.72 -18.19
CA LEU A 639 27.68 -12.31 -16.88
C LEU A 639 26.94 -10.97 -17.01
N ALA A 640 27.52 -10.00 -17.73
CA ALA A 640 26.89 -8.70 -17.98
C ALA A 640 25.64 -8.77 -18.89
N SER A 641 25.45 -9.86 -19.64
CA SER A 641 24.26 -10.09 -20.48
C SER A 641 23.28 -11.12 -19.91
N GLY A 642 23.52 -11.61 -18.68
CA GLY A 642 22.69 -12.65 -18.06
C GLY A 642 22.69 -14.01 -18.76
N ALA A 643 23.65 -14.30 -19.65
CA ALA A 643 23.82 -15.64 -20.24
C ALA A 643 24.41 -16.65 -19.23
N ILE A 644 25.14 -16.15 -18.24
CA ILE A 644 25.53 -16.88 -17.04
C ILE A 644 25.16 -16.02 -15.83
N VAL A 645 24.77 -16.67 -14.74
CA VAL A 645 24.50 -16.03 -13.45
C VAL A 645 25.40 -16.65 -12.36
N PRO A 646 25.72 -15.94 -11.28
CA PRO A 646 26.40 -16.55 -10.14
C PRO A 646 25.44 -17.56 -9.49
N HIS A 647 25.85 -18.81 -9.40
CA HIS A 647 25.09 -19.85 -8.73
C HIS A 647 25.00 -19.51 -7.23
N VAL A 648 23.82 -19.72 -6.63
CA VAL A 648 23.53 -19.26 -5.27
C VAL A 648 24.13 -20.22 -4.25
N PRO A 649 25.11 -19.82 -3.42
CA PRO A 649 25.84 -20.75 -2.54
C PRO A 649 25.07 -21.09 -1.24
N TRP A 650 23.77 -20.82 -1.17
CA TRP A 650 22.90 -21.08 -0.02
C TRP A 650 21.55 -21.65 -0.44
N TYR A 651 20.99 -22.55 0.37
CA TYR A 651 19.64 -23.08 0.19
C TYR A 651 18.57 -22.14 0.75
N ARG A 652 17.31 -22.37 0.35
CA ARG A 652 16.17 -21.53 0.77
C ARG A 652 15.94 -21.63 2.28
N GLY A 653 16.01 -20.49 2.96
CA GLY A 653 15.82 -20.39 4.42
C GLY A 653 17.11 -20.42 5.24
N GLU A 654 18.27 -20.69 4.63
CA GLU A 654 19.56 -20.54 5.29
C GLU A 654 19.95 -19.06 5.45
N ASN A 655 20.90 -18.79 6.36
CA ASN A 655 21.52 -17.47 6.47
C ASN A 655 22.57 -17.32 5.34
N PRO A 656 22.40 -16.37 4.40
CA PRO A 656 23.22 -16.36 3.19
C PRO A 656 24.64 -15.83 3.42
N PHE A 657 24.88 -15.02 4.45
CA PHE A 657 26.15 -14.28 4.59
C PHE A 657 27.37 -15.15 4.97
N PRO A 658 27.27 -16.17 5.85
CA PRO A 658 28.36 -17.13 6.08
C PRO A 658 28.71 -17.95 4.83
N LEU A 659 27.68 -18.39 4.10
CA LEU A 659 27.84 -19.25 2.91
C LEU A 659 28.42 -18.46 1.73
N LEU A 660 27.95 -17.23 1.54
CA LEU A 660 28.58 -16.27 0.63
C LEU A 660 30.05 -16.05 1.00
N ALA A 661 30.37 -15.78 2.28
CA ALA A 661 31.75 -15.57 2.73
C ALA A 661 32.67 -16.77 2.47
N ALA A 662 32.15 -18.00 2.53
CA ALA A 662 32.88 -19.23 2.22
C ALA A 662 33.15 -19.40 0.71
N SER A 663 32.31 -18.84 -0.17
CA SER A 663 32.51 -18.88 -1.63
C SER A 663 33.57 -17.89 -2.15
N LEU A 664 33.89 -16.84 -1.38
CA LEU A 664 34.80 -15.77 -1.79
C LEU A 664 36.26 -16.20 -1.87
N SER A 665 37.03 -15.61 -2.80
CA SER A 665 38.48 -15.83 -2.88
C SER A 665 39.24 -15.26 -1.66
N PRO A 666 40.48 -15.69 -1.38
CA PRO A 666 41.28 -15.16 -0.27
C PRO A 666 41.51 -13.63 -0.30
N GLU A 667 41.38 -12.98 -1.45
CA GLU A 667 41.39 -11.52 -1.60
C GLU A 667 40.05 -10.91 -1.17
N GLN A 668 38.96 -11.40 -1.76
CA GLN A 668 37.60 -10.96 -1.47
C GLN A 668 37.24 -11.18 0.01
N GLN A 669 37.72 -12.26 0.64
CA GLN A 669 37.58 -12.49 2.09
C GLN A 669 38.26 -11.41 2.94
N ARG A 670 39.40 -10.85 2.52
CA ARG A 670 40.06 -9.72 3.22
C ARG A 670 39.24 -8.44 3.13
N GLN A 671 38.53 -8.24 2.02
CA GLN A 671 37.70 -7.05 1.76
C GLN A 671 36.31 -7.13 2.42
N TRP A 672 35.64 -8.29 2.32
CA TRP A 672 34.22 -8.46 2.67
C TRP A 672 33.97 -9.29 3.92
N GLY A 673 34.90 -10.17 4.33
CA GLY A 673 34.65 -11.17 5.38
C GLY A 673 34.24 -10.57 6.73
N LYS A 674 34.73 -9.38 7.09
CA LYS A 674 34.34 -8.66 8.31
C LYS A 674 32.91 -8.11 8.28
N ASP A 675 32.44 -7.68 7.11
CA ASP A 675 31.08 -7.16 6.94
C ASP A 675 30.08 -8.31 6.79
N LEU A 676 30.42 -9.37 6.06
CA LEU A 676 29.61 -10.59 5.97
C LEU A 676 29.47 -11.29 7.34
N ALA A 677 30.56 -11.42 8.10
CA ALA A 677 30.52 -11.97 9.46
C ALA A 677 29.82 -11.05 10.49
N TRP A 678 29.49 -9.81 10.12
CA TRP A 678 28.62 -8.92 10.91
C TRP A 678 27.16 -9.04 10.47
N LEU A 679 26.87 -8.99 9.16
CA LEU A 679 25.54 -9.24 8.59
C LEU A 679 24.96 -10.59 9.03
N ALA A 680 25.81 -11.63 9.11
CA ALA A 680 25.46 -12.96 9.59
C ALA A 680 24.93 -13.02 11.04
N ARG A 681 25.05 -11.95 11.84
CA ARG A 681 24.54 -11.85 13.22
C ARG A 681 23.76 -10.55 13.47
N LEU A 682 23.35 -9.85 12.42
CA LEU A 682 22.70 -8.54 12.51
C LEU A 682 21.25 -8.65 13.01
N ASP A 683 20.54 -9.71 12.64
CA ASP A 683 19.22 -10.06 13.15
C ASP A 683 19.22 -10.30 14.66
N ASP A 684 20.18 -11.05 15.19
CA ASP A 684 20.38 -11.25 16.64
C ASP A 684 20.80 -9.95 17.34
N ALA A 685 21.74 -9.20 16.75
CA ALA A 685 22.17 -7.91 17.30
C ALA A 685 21.02 -6.89 17.39
N VAL A 686 20.14 -6.84 16.37
CA VAL A 686 18.90 -6.06 16.42
C VAL A 686 17.92 -6.64 17.45
N GLY A 687 17.85 -7.97 17.57
CA GLY A 687 17.03 -8.65 18.57
C GLY A 687 17.33 -8.21 20.00
N ALA A 688 18.61 -8.10 20.35
CA ALA A 688 19.09 -7.71 21.68
C ALA A 688 19.22 -6.20 21.91
N ALA A 689 19.05 -5.37 20.88
CA ALA A 689 19.18 -3.92 20.97
C ALA A 689 17.85 -3.19 21.23
N ASP A 690 17.97 -2.07 21.94
CA ASP A 690 16.91 -1.07 22.15
C ASP A 690 16.65 -0.22 20.88
N GLY A 691 15.66 0.68 20.91
CA GLY A 691 15.33 1.55 19.78
C GLY A 691 16.55 2.29 19.19
N PRO A 692 17.34 3.03 20.00
CA PRO A 692 18.57 3.69 19.54
C PRO A 692 19.62 2.75 18.94
N GLY A 693 19.92 1.61 19.60
CA GLY A 693 20.90 0.65 19.11
C GLY A 693 20.48 -0.06 17.82
N ARG A 694 19.19 -0.43 17.71
CA ARG A 694 18.59 -0.93 16.46
C ARG A 694 18.75 0.08 15.32
N ALA A 695 18.50 1.36 15.60
CA ALA A 695 18.64 2.41 14.61
C ALA A 695 20.10 2.62 14.15
N GLU A 696 21.08 2.51 15.04
CA GLU A 696 22.50 2.55 14.64
C GLU A 696 22.88 1.36 13.73
N LEU A 697 22.50 0.14 14.12
CA LEU A 697 22.76 -1.08 13.35
C LEU A 697 22.15 -1.01 11.94
N LEU A 698 20.90 -0.56 11.83
CA LEU A 698 20.21 -0.40 10.55
C LEU A 698 20.83 0.73 9.71
N ASN A 699 21.19 1.86 10.30
CA ASN A 699 21.90 2.93 9.60
C ASN A 699 23.32 2.50 9.15
N ARG A 700 24.00 1.58 9.86
CA ARG A 700 25.22 0.93 9.34
C ARG A 700 24.93 0.03 8.14
N THR A 701 23.79 -0.65 8.14
CA THR A 701 23.38 -1.54 7.04
C THR A 701 23.13 -0.75 5.75
N VAL A 702 22.49 0.43 5.85
CA VAL A 702 22.34 1.37 4.73
C VAL A 702 23.71 1.74 4.13
N ARG A 703 24.68 2.15 4.96
CA ARG A 703 26.04 2.49 4.51
C ARG A 703 26.84 1.33 3.92
N LEU A 704 26.42 0.09 4.17
CA LEU A 704 27.01 -1.10 3.53
C LEU A 704 26.32 -1.40 2.19
N ALA A 705 25.00 -1.17 2.09
CA ALA A 705 24.28 -1.24 0.82
C ALA A 705 24.78 -0.18 -0.18
N GLU A 706 25.01 1.05 0.26
CA GLU A 706 25.60 2.16 -0.54
C GLU A 706 26.98 1.82 -1.18
N ARG A 707 27.62 0.69 -0.83
CA ARG A 707 28.85 0.19 -1.47
C ARG A 707 28.63 -0.85 -2.59
N VAL A 708 27.43 -1.42 -2.72
CA VAL A 708 27.10 -2.49 -3.69
C VAL A 708 25.95 -2.16 -4.62
N PHE A 709 25.23 -1.06 -4.34
CA PHE A 709 24.23 -0.47 -5.22
C PHE A 709 24.83 0.75 -5.94
N PRO A 710 24.84 0.79 -7.29
CA PRO A 710 25.15 1.98 -8.07
C PRO A 710 24.38 3.24 -7.66
N ASP A 711 24.98 4.41 -7.93
CA ASP A 711 24.44 5.72 -7.58
C ASP A 711 22.98 5.90 -8.06
N GLY A 712 22.05 5.91 -7.11
CA GLY A 712 20.62 6.13 -7.34
C GLY A 712 19.73 4.89 -7.33
N GLU A 713 20.26 3.65 -7.44
CA GLU A 713 19.43 2.43 -7.44
C GLU A 713 18.61 2.25 -6.16
N LEU A 714 19.11 2.73 -5.01
CA LEU A 714 18.39 2.66 -3.74
C LEU A 714 17.24 3.69 -3.61
N GLY A 715 17.13 4.63 -4.56
CA GLY A 715 16.18 5.76 -4.52
C GLY A 715 16.55 6.84 -3.49
N GLU A 716 15.65 7.79 -3.26
CA GLU A 716 15.84 8.85 -2.25
C GLU A 716 15.96 8.29 -0.82
N ARG A 717 15.35 7.13 -0.53
CA ARG A 717 15.18 6.58 0.81
C ARG A 717 15.41 5.06 0.86
N PRO A 718 16.68 4.60 0.89
CA PRO A 718 17.03 3.22 1.23
C PRO A 718 16.34 2.74 2.51
N SER A 719 15.68 1.59 2.43
CA SER A 719 15.01 0.91 3.55
C SER A 719 14.81 -0.58 3.22
N GLY A 720 14.17 -1.37 4.11
CA GLY A 720 13.85 -2.78 3.82
C GLY A 720 14.98 -3.80 4.01
N PHE A 721 16.18 -3.37 4.45
CA PHE A 721 17.33 -4.26 4.66
C PHE A 721 17.20 -5.25 5.84
N LEU A 722 16.18 -5.09 6.68
CA LEU A 722 15.79 -6.06 7.70
C LEU A 722 14.27 -6.27 7.64
N TYR A 723 13.87 -7.52 7.67
CA TYR A 723 12.50 -7.97 7.90
C TYR A 723 12.28 -8.23 9.40
N GLU A 724 11.15 -7.80 9.95
CA GLU A 724 10.65 -8.26 11.25
C GLU A 724 9.13 -8.40 11.20
N ASP A 725 8.62 -9.55 11.65
CA ASP A 725 7.24 -9.74 12.09
C ASP A 725 7.23 -10.15 13.57
N ARG A 726 6.17 -9.78 14.31
CA ARG A 726 6.02 -10.08 15.74
C ARG A 726 4.67 -10.73 16.05
N GLU A 727 4.74 -11.74 16.92
CA GLU A 727 3.57 -12.37 17.52
C GLU A 727 3.02 -11.47 18.63
N SER A 728 1.74 -11.55 18.94
CA SER A 728 1.25 -10.94 20.18
C SER A 728 1.74 -11.73 21.40
N THR A 729 1.88 -11.05 22.52
CA THR A 729 2.05 -11.68 23.84
C THR A 729 0.72 -12.15 24.44
N ARG A 730 -0.40 -11.73 23.86
CA ARG A 730 -1.76 -12.08 24.31
C ARG A 730 -2.39 -13.12 23.37
N SER A 731 -2.77 -14.28 23.91
CA SER A 731 -3.58 -15.28 23.20
C SER A 731 -4.96 -14.75 22.82
N TRP A 732 -5.49 -15.21 21.69
CA TRP A 732 -6.83 -14.84 21.18
C TRP A 732 -7.70 -16.08 20.94
N VAL A 733 -9.00 -15.95 21.22
CA VAL A 733 -10.01 -16.96 20.84
C VAL A 733 -10.17 -17.02 19.31
N ASP A 734 -10.69 -18.12 18.78
CA ASP A 734 -11.09 -18.17 17.37
C ASP A 734 -12.39 -17.37 17.21
N PRO A 735 -12.44 -16.31 16.38
CA PRO A 735 -13.70 -15.58 16.17
C PRO A 735 -14.80 -16.44 15.53
N LEU A 736 -14.49 -17.62 14.97
CA LEU A 736 -15.49 -18.57 14.49
C LEU A 736 -16.26 -19.28 15.62
N GLU A 737 -15.81 -19.15 16.88
CA GLU A 737 -16.60 -19.56 18.07
C GLU A 737 -17.69 -18.53 18.43
N ASP A 738 -17.62 -17.30 17.89
CA ASP A 738 -18.65 -16.27 18.01
C ASP A 738 -19.68 -16.46 16.88
N ALA A 739 -20.85 -17.00 17.22
CA ALA A 739 -21.87 -17.36 16.21
C ALA A 739 -22.33 -16.16 15.34
N PRO A 740 -22.45 -14.91 15.84
CA PRO A 740 -22.62 -13.73 15.00
C PRO A 740 -21.50 -13.55 13.95
N PHE A 741 -20.22 -13.69 14.30
CA PHE A 741 -19.13 -13.63 13.32
C PHE A 741 -19.12 -14.83 12.37
N GLU A 742 -19.41 -16.04 12.85
CA GLU A 742 -19.52 -17.24 12.00
C GLU A 742 -20.62 -17.07 10.93
N GLN A 743 -21.75 -16.46 11.28
CA GLN A 743 -22.83 -16.16 10.34
C GLN A 743 -22.45 -15.03 9.35
N ASP A 744 -21.71 -14.01 9.78
CA ASP A 744 -21.17 -12.99 8.87
C ASP A 744 -20.23 -13.64 7.83
N VAL A 745 -19.37 -14.57 8.26
CA VAL A 745 -18.46 -15.33 7.37
C VAL A 745 -19.23 -16.19 6.36
N LYS A 746 -20.30 -16.88 6.78
CA LYS A 746 -21.19 -17.65 5.89
C LYS A 746 -21.86 -16.76 4.85
N THR A 747 -22.45 -15.65 5.29
CA THR A 747 -23.11 -14.65 4.43
C THR A 747 -22.15 -14.08 3.38
N LEU A 748 -20.87 -13.88 3.75
CA LEU A 748 -19.84 -13.42 2.81
C LEU A 748 -19.48 -14.49 1.78
N GLY A 749 -19.43 -15.76 2.19
CA GLY A 749 -19.24 -16.90 1.28
C GLY A 749 -20.36 -17.00 0.25
N GLU A 750 -21.61 -16.93 0.69
CA GLU A 750 -22.81 -16.95 -0.17
C GLU A 750 -22.79 -15.79 -1.18
N LEU A 751 -22.51 -14.56 -0.73
CA LEU A 751 -22.43 -13.39 -1.62
C LEU A 751 -21.30 -13.50 -2.66
N ALA A 752 -20.14 -14.03 -2.27
CA ALA A 752 -18.96 -14.09 -3.11
C ALA A 752 -18.90 -15.32 -4.03
N ASP A 753 -19.71 -16.36 -3.80
CA ASP A 753 -19.69 -17.64 -4.53
C ASP A 753 -19.63 -17.48 -6.07
N PRO A 754 -20.57 -16.79 -6.74
CA PRO A 754 -20.54 -16.65 -8.19
C PRO A 754 -19.46 -15.68 -8.70
N TRP A 755 -18.76 -14.96 -7.83
CA TRP A 755 -17.65 -14.04 -8.17
C TRP A 755 -16.27 -14.71 -8.08
N VAL A 756 -16.21 -15.98 -7.68
CA VAL A 756 -15.01 -16.81 -7.70
C VAL A 756 -15.16 -17.82 -8.83
N ALA A 757 -14.62 -17.49 -10.00
CA ALA A 757 -14.83 -18.24 -11.24
C ALA A 757 -13.50 -18.69 -11.87
N ARG A 758 -13.52 -19.72 -12.71
CA ARG A 758 -12.34 -20.07 -13.51
C ARG A 758 -11.99 -18.89 -14.43
N SER A 759 -10.70 -18.56 -14.52
CA SER A 759 -10.24 -17.40 -15.29
C SER A 759 -10.22 -17.64 -16.80
N HIS A 760 -10.51 -16.60 -17.57
CA HIS A 760 -10.38 -16.59 -19.03
C HIS A 760 -8.92 -16.70 -19.47
N ILE A 761 -7.96 -16.18 -18.69
CA ILE A 761 -6.52 -16.40 -18.99
C ILE A 761 -6.17 -17.90 -18.82
N TYR A 762 -6.76 -18.62 -17.85
CA TYR A 762 -6.57 -20.07 -17.73
C TYR A 762 -7.18 -20.82 -18.93
N ASP A 763 -8.40 -20.47 -19.35
CA ASP A 763 -9.00 -21.04 -20.56
C ASP A 763 -8.13 -20.79 -21.82
N LEU A 764 -7.48 -19.63 -21.92
CA LEU A 764 -6.51 -19.32 -22.99
C LEU A 764 -5.24 -20.19 -22.90
N MET A 765 -4.72 -20.44 -21.70
CA MET A 765 -3.58 -21.35 -21.49
C MET A 765 -3.92 -22.79 -21.91
N VAL A 766 -5.13 -23.27 -21.57
CA VAL A 766 -5.66 -24.57 -22.02
C VAL A 766 -5.76 -24.61 -23.54
N ALA A 767 -6.38 -23.59 -24.16
CA ALA A 767 -6.53 -23.52 -25.62
C ALA A 767 -5.18 -23.52 -26.37
N ARG A 768 -4.19 -22.77 -25.87
CA ARG A 768 -2.83 -22.76 -26.42
C ARG A 768 -2.11 -24.09 -26.27
N PHE A 769 -2.30 -24.80 -25.15
CA PHE A 769 -1.78 -26.16 -24.99
C PHE A 769 -2.42 -27.12 -26.00
N VAL A 770 -3.75 -27.13 -26.12
CA VAL A 770 -4.48 -28.01 -27.05
C VAL A 770 -4.12 -27.71 -28.51
N SER A 771 -3.86 -26.45 -28.86
CA SER A 771 -3.37 -26.05 -30.19
C SER A 771 -1.94 -26.53 -30.53
N LEU A 772 -1.15 -26.93 -29.53
CA LEU A 772 0.24 -27.40 -29.71
C LEU A 772 0.39 -28.92 -29.56
N PHE A 773 -0.39 -29.54 -28.65
CA PHE A 773 -0.25 -30.96 -28.30
C PHE A 773 -1.50 -31.81 -28.59
N GLY A 774 -2.60 -31.20 -29.07
CA GLY A 774 -3.88 -31.86 -29.28
C GLY A 774 -4.70 -32.05 -28.00
N ASN A 775 -5.96 -32.46 -28.17
CA ASN A 775 -6.84 -32.76 -27.03
C ASN A 775 -6.40 -34.06 -26.36
N GLY A 776 -6.12 -34.01 -25.06
CA GLY A 776 -5.49 -35.11 -24.31
C GLY A 776 -3.96 -35.19 -24.51
N GLY A 777 -3.36 -34.16 -25.09
CA GLY A 777 -1.92 -34.08 -25.34
C GLY A 777 -1.05 -34.09 -24.08
N VAL A 778 0.21 -34.47 -24.26
CA VAL A 778 1.23 -34.52 -23.19
C VAL A 778 2.49 -33.78 -23.64
N CYS A 779 2.81 -32.69 -22.96
CA CYS A 779 4.07 -31.98 -23.09
C CYS A 779 5.12 -32.58 -22.13
N LYS A 780 6.30 -32.90 -22.67
CA LYS A 780 7.41 -33.51 -21.91
C LYS A 780 8.43 -32.50 -21.37
N ASP A 781 8.31 -31.22 -21.73
CA ASP A 781 9.10 -30.13 -21.16
C ASP A 781 8.15 -28.96 -20.80
N PRO A 782 7.58 -28.97 -19.58
CA PRO A 782 6.66 -27.91 -19.15
C PRO A 782 7.30 -26.53 -19.17
N LEU A 783 8.62 -26.42 -18.89
CA LEU A 783 9.33 -25.15 -18.92
C LEU A 783 9.38 -24.58 -20.35
N ALA A 784 9.68 -25.41 -21.35
CA ALA A 784 9.62 -25.01 -22.75
C ALA A 784 8.22 -24.53 -23.18
N PHE A 785 7.14 -25.14 -22.67
CA PHE A 785 5.77 -24.66 -22.90
C PHE A 785 5.51 -23.28 -22.27
N PHE A 786 5.80 -23.11 -20.98
CA PHE A 786 5.59 -21.82 -20.30
C PHE A 786 6.46 -20.69 -20.90
N MET A 787 7.69 -20.99 -21.32
CA MET A 787 8.54 -20.05 -22.06
C MET A 787 7.93 -19.71 -23.44
N THR A 788 7.38 -20.69 -24.16
CA THR A 788 6.72 -20.46 -25.46
C THR A 788 5.55 -19.50 -25.33
N ILE A 789 4.62 -19.73 -24.39
CA ILE A 789 3.42 -18.86 -24.24
C ILE A 789 3.71 -17.52 -23.54
N ALA A 790 4.87 -17.37 -22.90
CA ALA A 790 5.35 -16.10 -22.35
C ALA A 790 6.17 -15.27 -23.36
N HIS A 791 6.62 -15.84 -24.47
CA HIS A 791 7.38 -15.11 -25.49
C HIS A 791 6.44 -14.35 -26.46
N ALA A 792 6.09 -13.12 -26.09
CA ALA A 792 5.24 -12.23 -26.90
C ALA A 792 5.98 -10.93 -27.26
N PRO A 793 6.85 -10.92 -28.30
CA PRO A 793 7.76 -9.80 -28.59
C PRO A 793 7.06 -8.48 -28.95
N ASP A 794 5.90 -8.54 -29.60
CA ASP A 794 5.04 -7.37 -29.92
C ASP A 794 3.87 -7.20 -28.92
N GLY A 795 3.89 -7.93 -27.80
CA GLY A 795 2.83 -8.00 -26.81
C GLY A 795 1.71 -8.99 -27.16
N ASP A 796 0.99 -9.47 -26.13
CA ASP A 796 -0.02 -10.52 -26.26
C ASP A 796 -1.45 -9.97 -26.21
N GLN A 797 -2.04 -9.75 -27.39
CA GLN A 797 -3.41 -9.22 -27.51
C GLN A 797 -4.49 -10.20 -27.04
N GLU A 798 -4.24 -11.51 -27.03
CA GLU A 798 -5.21 -12.50 -26.57
C GLU A 798 -5.22 -12.57 -25.04
N MET A 799 -4.04 -12.59 -24.42
CA MET A 799 -3.90 -12.53 -22.96
C MET A 799 -4.45 -11.20 -22.44
N LEU A 800 -4.15 -10.07 -23.08
CA LEU A 800 -4.74 -8.78 -22.71
C LEU A 800 -6.27 -8.77 -22.85
N ARG A 801 -6.83 -9.46 -23.85
CA ARG A 801 -8.29 -9.62 -23.99
C ARG A 801 -8.87 -10.51 -22.90
N ALA A 802 -8.24 -11.64 -22.62
CA ALA A 802 -8.65 -12.58 -21.58
C ALA A 802 -8.60 -11.94 -20.18
N ALA A 803 -7.51 -11.23 -19.86
CA ALA A 803 -7.37 -10.42 -18.66
C ALA A 803 -8.43 -9.31 -18.59
N GLY A 804 -8.79 -8.69 -19.72
CA GLY A 804 -9.89 -7.74 -19.82
C GLY A 804 -11.26 -8.35 -19.50
N LEU A 805 -11.51 -9.59 -19.94
CA LEU A 805 -12.72 -10.35 -19.59
C LEU A 805 -12.73 -10.71 -18.09
N ASP A 806 -11.62 -11.23 -17.55
CA ASP A 806 -11.49 -11.55 -16.12
C ASP A 806 -11.65 -10.32 -15.22
N TYR A 807 -11.19 -9.15 -15.67
CA TYR A 807 -11.32 -7.87 -14.97
C TYR A 807 -12.75 -7.30 -15.00
N ALA A 808 -13.48 -7.57 -16.09
CA ALA A 808 -14.86 -7.11 -16.31
C ALA A 808 -15.93 -8.15 -15.92
N ALA A 809 -15.51 -9.32 -15.42
CA ALA A 809 -16.40 -10.41 -15.04
C ALA A 809 -17.36 -9.99 -13.91
N GLY A 810 -18.65 -10.24 -14.13
CA GLY A 810 -19.69 -10.20 -13.11
C GLY A 810 -19.83 -11.54 -12.36
N PRO A 811 -20.91 -11.73 -11.59
CA PRO A 811 -21.23 -13.04 -11.02
C PRO A 811 -21.58 -14.02 -12.15
N ASN A 812 -21.03 -15.22 -12.12
CA ASN A 812 -21.25 -16.25 -13.13
C ASN A 812 -21.17 -17.66 -12.52
N GLU A 813 -22.31 -18.24 -12.19
CA GLU A 813 -22.43 -19.56 -11.55
C GLU A 813 -21.88 -20.69 -12.43
N GLU A 814 -22.11 -20.64 -13.76
CA GLU A 814 -21.59 -21.63 -14.72
C GLU A 814 -20.05 -21.70 -14.69
N ARG A 815 -19.39 -20.53 -14.74
CA ARG A 815 -17.92 -20.43 -14.67
C ARG A 815 -17.37 -20.64 -13.26
N ALA A 816 -18.19 -20.46 -12.23
CA ALA A 816 -17.85 -20.80 -10.85
C ALA A 816 -17.89 -22.32 -10.63
N ALA A 817 -18.73 -23.06 -11.36
CA ALA A 817 -18.81 -24.53 -11.32
C ALA A 817 -17.69 -25.25 -12.11
N LEU A 818 -16.96 -24.54 -12.98
CA LEU A 818 -15.85 -25.11 -13.76
C LEU A 818 -14.69 -25.59 -12.88
N SER A 819 -14.13 -26.75 -13.20
CA SER A 819 -12.95 -27.30 -12.53
C SER A 819 -11.68 -26.49 -12.83
N GLY A 820 -10.87 -26.27 -11.79
CA GLY A 820 -9.51 -25.73 -11.86
C GLY A 820 -8.42 -26.80 -12.01
N GLY A 821 -8.80 -28.07 -12.22
CA GLY A 821 -7.89 -29.17 -12.49
C GLY A 821 -7.22 -29.78 -11.25
N LEU A 822 -6.39 -30.81 -11.49
CA LEU A 822 -5.75 -31.58 -10.44
C LEU A 822 -4.60 -30.80 -9.77
N SER A 823 -3.77 -30.10 -10.55
CA SER A 823 -2.65 -29.31 -10.01
C SER A 823 -3.07 -28.01 -9.33
N GLY A 824 -4.11 -27.33 -9.84
CA GLY A 824 -4.57 -26.05 -9.31
C GLY A 824 -5.12 -26.14 -7.89
N SER A 825 -5.18 -25.00 -7.18
CA SER A 825 -5.79 -24.90 -5.86
C SER A 825 -7.29 -25.22 -5.90
N PRO A 826 -7.90 -25.59 -4.77
CA PRO A 826 -9.35 -25.45 -4.62
C PRO A 826 -9.77 -23.99 -4.90
N ARG A 827 -11.03 -23.84 -5.31
CA ARG A 827 -11.70 -22.54 -5.47
C ARG A 827 -11.75 -21.86 -4.09
N HIS A 828 -11.34 -20.59 -3.99
CA HIS A 828 -11.06 -20.00 -2.67
C HIS A 828 -11.17 -18.47 -2.64
N LEU A 829 -11.33 -17.88 -1.44
CA LEU A 829 -11.33 -16.44 -1.22
C LEU A 829 -10.81 -16.10 0.19
N GLY A 830 -9.76 -15.29 0.27
CA GLY A 830 -9.30 -14.71 1.53
C GLY A 830 -10.03 -13.41 1.80
N ALA A 831 -10.55 -13.22 3.00
CA ALA A 831 -11.24 -12.00 3.42
C ALA A 831 -10.59 -11.43 4.69
N PHE A 832 -10.36 -10.12 4.68
CA PHE A 832 -9.94 -9.38 5.86
C PHE A 832 -11.16 -8.73 6.53
N LEU A 833 -11.49 -9.18 7.74
CA LEU A 833 -12.75 -8.89 8.43
C LEU A 833 -12.50 -8.17 9.74
N GLN A 834 -13.18 -7.05 9.96
CA GLN A 834 -12.97 -6.19 11.11
C GLN A 834 -14.29 -5.97 11.87
N PRO A 835 -14.45 -6.55 13.08
CA PRO A 835 -15.67 -6.39 13.87
C PRO A 835 -15.72 -5.00 14.53
N VAL A 836 -16.93 -4.46 14.67
CA VAL A 836 -17.22 -3.08 15.09
C VAL A 836 -18.36 -3.09 16.10
N ALA A 837 -18.07 -2.72 17.35
CA ALA A 837 -19.10 -2.47 18.36
C ALA A 837 -18.54 -1.63 19.53
N PRO A 838 -19.39 -0.94 20.32
CA PRO A 838 -18.96 -0.25 21.54
C PRO A 838 -18.38 -1.18 22.64
N SER A 839 -18.56 -2.50 22.52
CA SER A 839 -17.87 -3.49 23.35
C SER A 839 -17.94 -4.89 22.73
N ALA A 840 -17.00 -5.77 23.09
CA ALA A 840 -17.04 -7.18 22.69
C ALA A 840 -18.32 -7.90 23.17
N ARG A 841 -18.86 -7.51 24.33
CA ARG A 841 -20.15 -8.01 24.84
C ARG A 841 -21.33 -7.59 23.95
N THR A 842 -21.27 -6.40 23.36
CA THR A 842 -22.28 -5.90 22.42
C THR A 842 -22.21 -6.69 21.11
N TYR A 843 -20.99 -6.98 20.63
CA TYR A 843 -20.76 -7.76 19.42
C TYR A 843 -21.27 -9.21 19.56
N ALA A 844 -20.83 -9.93 20.61
CA ALA A 844 -21.22 -11.31 20.86
C ALA A 844 -22.72 -11.50 21.17
N ALA A 845 -23.45 -10.42 21.46
CA ALA A 845 -24.91 -10.41 21.57
C ALA A 845 -25.63 -10.24 20.22
N GLY A 846 -24.91 -10.34 19.08
CA GLY A 846 -25.41 -10.09 17.73
C GLY A 846 -25.48 -8.61 17.33
N GLY A 847 -25.10 -7.69 18.23
CA GLY A 847 -25.00 -6.27 17.94
C GLY A 847 -23.78 -5.92 17.09
N GLY A 848 -23.68 -4.66 16.69
CA GLY A 848 -22.54 -4.18 15.89
C GLY A 848 -22.55 -4.67 14.44
N LEU A 849 -21.41 -4.48 13.77
CA LEU A 849 -21.18 -4.73 12.34
C LEU A 849 -19.83 -5.43 12.13
N THR A 850 -19.61 -5.99 10.94
CA THR A 850 -18.31 -6.52 10.50
C THR A 850 -17.94 -5.90 9.17
N VAL A 851 -16.82 -5.18 9.09
CA VAL A 851 -16.38 -4.55 7.84
C VAL A 851 -15.51 -5.50 7.04
N VAL A 852 -15.85 -5.69 5.76
CA VAL A 852 -15.02 -6.40 4.80
C VAL A 852 -14.00 -5.41 4.22
N ASN A 853 -12.79 -5.41 4.78
CA ASN A 853 -11.77 -4.42 4.42
C ASN A 853 -11.21 -4.66 3.02
N ALA A 854 -10.73 -5.87 2.73
CA ALA A 854 -10.16 -6.25 1.44
C ALA A 854 -10.21 -7.77 1.23
N PHE A 855 -10.14 -8.18 -0.03
CA PHE A 855 -9.99 -9.58 -0.45
C PHE A 855 -8.54 -9.91 -0.80
N THR A 856 -8.21 -11.21 -0.77
CA THR A 856 -6.86 -11.75 -0.97
C THR A 856 -6.92 -13.25 -1.30
N ASN A 857 -5.77 -13.91 -1.43
CA ASN A 857 -5.66 -15.36 -1.59
C ASN A 857 -5.97 -16.10 -0.27
N ALA A 858 -6.64 -17.24 -0.39
CA ALA A 858 -6.87 -18.24 0.66
C ALA A 858 -6.34 -19.62 0.25
N ASN A 859 -5.33 -19.63 -0.62
CA ASN A 859 -4.57 -20.82 -1.00
C ASN A 859 -3.50 -21.21 0.06
N GLY A 860 -3.25 -20.33 1.04
CA GLY A 860 -2.27 -20.50 2.11
C GLY A 860 -1.17 -19.44 2.18
N SER A 861 -1.01 -18.59 1.15
CA SER A 861 0.14 -17.67 1.03
C SER A 861 0.31 -16.70 2.20
N LEU A 862 -0.76 -16.02 2.62
CA LEU A 862 -0.69 -15.09 3.75
C LEU A 862 -0.45 -15.79 5.09
N GLN A 863 -0.93 -17.02 5.26
CA GLN A 863 -0.58 -17.84 6.42
C GLN A 863 0.89 -18.27 6.37
N ALA A 864 1.42 -18.61 5.19
CA ALA A 864 2.80 -19.05 5.01
C ALA A 864 3.83 -18.00 5.46
N ARG A 865 3.57 -16.70 5.21
CA ARG A 865 4.39 -15.58 5.75
C ARG A 865 4.75 -15.73 7.23
N PHE A 866 3.83 -16.23 8.04
CA PHE A 866 3.99 -16.32 9.49
C PHE A 866 4.46 -17.71 9.96
N HIS A 867 4.77 -18.67 9.07
CA HIS A 867 5.09 -20.04 9.50
C HIS A 867 6.35 -20.14 10.37
N ARG A 868 7.34 -19.29 10.10
CA ARG A 868 8.59 -19.18 10.90
C ARG A 868 8.38 -18.45 12.23
N LEU A 869 7.39 -17.54 12.30
CA LEU A 869 7.02 -16.81 13.51
C LEU A 869 6.19 -17.69 14.46
N LEU A 870 5.14 -18.33 13.92
CA LEU A 870 4.17 -19.13 14.67
C LEU A 870 4.65 -20.57 14.92
N GLY A 871 5.78 -20.96 14.34
CA GLY A 871 6.57 -22.14 14.72
C GLY A 871 6.09 -23.45 14.09
N SER A 872 6.79 -24.54 14.43
CA SER A 872 6.60 -25.86 13.81
C SER A 872 5.16 -26.36 13.87
N GLY A 873 4.49 -26.26 15.02
CA GLY A 873 3.10 -26.71 15.16
C GLY A 873 2.10 -25.99 14.23
N PHE A 874 2.28 -24.69 14.00
CA PHE A 874 1.50 -23.96 12.99
C PHE A 874 1.89 -24.37 11.57
N ARG A 875 3.19 -24.45 11.28
CA ARG A 875 3.74 -24.88 9.98
C ARG A 875 3.21 -26.25 9.57
N GLU A 876 3.18 -27.20 10.50
CA GLU A 876 2.65 -28.57 10.31
C GLU A 876 1.13 -28.57 10.11
N ARG A 877 0.36 -27.83 10.92
CA ARG A 877 -1.10 -27.66 10.73
C ARG A 877 -1.43 -27.07 9.36
N LEU A 878 -0.73 -26.02 8.96
CA LEU A 878 -0.95 -25.31 7.70
C LEU A 878 -0.58 -26.17 6.49
N ALA A 879 0.60 -26.80 6.51
CA ALA A 879 1.04 -27.73 5.46
C ALA A 879 0.07 -28.90 5.29
N THR A 880 -0.46 -29.44 6.39
CA THR A 880 -1.45 -30.52 6.37
C THR A 880 -2.77 -30.05 5.75
N ARG A 881 -3.34 -28.94 6.23
CA ARG A 881 -4.60 -28.38 5.70
C ARG A 881 -4.53 -28.06 4.20
N ILE A 882 -3.39 -27.55 3.71
CA ILE A 882 -3.17 -27.29 2.28
C ILE A 882 -3.14 -28.58 1.46
N ARG A 883 -2.43 -29.64 1.89
CA ARG A 883 -2.46 -30.94 1.19
C ARG A 883 -3.88 -31.52 1.16
N THR A 884 -4.59 -31.49 2.29
CA THR A 884 -5.98 -31.95 2.38
C THR A 884 -6.89 -31.21 1.39
N SER A 885 -6.78 -29.89 1.26
CA SER A 885 -7.67 -29.12 0.37
C SER A 885 -7.32 -29.19 -1.12
N TRP A 886 -6.12 -29.63 -1.49
CA TRP A 886 -5.77 -29.95 -2.88
C TRP A 886 -6.37 -31.27 -3.37
N GLY A 887 -6.71 -32.19 -2.46
CA GLY A 887 -7.20 -33.54 -2.78
C GLY A 887 -6.10 -34.53 -3.17
N THR A 888 -4.82 -34.21 -2.91
CA THR A 888 -3.68 -35.11 -3.18
C THR A 888 -2.64 -34.98 -2.07
N GLU A 889 -1.99 -36.08 -1.70
CA GLU A 889 -0.91 -36.07 -0.70
C GLU A 889 0.33 -35.28 -1.18
N ARG A 890 0.52 -35.19 -2.50
CA ARG A 890 1.70 -34.62 -3.13
C ARG A 890 1.40 -33.25 -3.76
N VAL A 891 1.63 -32.21 -2.96
CA VAL A 891 1.60 -30.81 -3.39
C VAL A 891 3.03 -30.24 -3.32
N LEU A 892 3.50 -29.67 -4.44
CA LEU A 892 4.78 -28.96 -4.54
C LEU A 892 4.59 -27.44 -4.41
N GLU A 893 5.59 -26.77 -3.84
CA GLU A 893 5.57 -25.32 -3.62
C GLU A 893 6.28 -24.56 -4.75
N ILE A 894 5.60 -23.60 -5.35
CA ILE A 894 6.21 -22.62 -6.28
C ILE A 894 6.86 -21.53 -5.43
N GLN A 895 8.09 -21.80 -5.00
CA GLN A 895 8.89 -20.90 -4.15
C GLN A 895 9.68 -19.91 -5.01
N ALA A 896 9.01 -18.87 -5.50
CA ALA A 896 9.64 -17.72 -6.15
C ALA A 896 10.26 -16.79 -5.08
N SER A 897 11.33 -17.24 -4.41
CA SER A 897 11.96 -16.58 -3.26
C SER A 897 12.88 -15.39 -3.61
N THR A 898 13.27 -15.27 -4.87
CA THR A 898 14.08 -14.15 -5.41
C THR A 898 13.24 -13.04 -6.04
N GLU A 899 11.96 -13.31 -6.33
CA GLU A 899 11.09 -12.44 -7.13
C GLU A 899 10.90 -11.03 -6.56
N CYS A 900 10.88 -10.88 -5.23
CA CYS A 900 10.78 -9.57 -4.60
C CYS A 900 11.39 -9.54 -3.19
N ASN A 901 11.01 -8.54 -2.39
CA ASN A 901 11.45 -8.31 -1.01
C ASN A 901 11.44 -9.54 -0.08
N THR A 902 12.21 -9.46 1.01
CA THR A 902 12.46 -10.53 2.00
C THR A 902 11.22 -11.26 2.52
N GLY A 903 10.04 -10.62 2.58
CA GLY A 903 8.80 -11.28 3.02
C GLY A 903 8.35 -12.43 2.09
N GLN A 904 8.64 -12.32 0.80
CA GLN A 904 8.45 -13.39 -0.18
C GLN A 904 9.33 -14.61 0.17
N ALA A 905 10.62 -14.38 0.43
CA ALA A 905 11.57 -15.42 0.83
C ALA A 905 11.28 -16.03 2.21
N VAL A 906 10.70 -15.26 3.14
CA VAL A 906 10.24 -15.74 4.46
C VAL A 906 9.02 -16.65 4.33
N SER A 907 8.08 -16.31 3.44
CA SER A 907 6.85 -17.09 3.21
C SER A 907 7.14 -18.49 2.63
N CYS A 908 8.22 -18.62 1.87
CA CYS A 908 8.63 -19.88 1.24
C CYS A 908 9.02 -20.96 2.29
N GLY A 909 8.89 -22.23 1.91
CA GLY A 909 9.44 -23.38 2.66
C GLY A 909 8.43 -24.04 3.59
N LEU A 910 7.20 -24.24 3.12
CA LEU A 910 6.12 -24.93 3.82
C LEU A 910 5.88 -26.37 3.30
N LEU A 911 6.04 -26.58 1.98
CA LEU A 911 5.85 -27.86 1.28
C LEU A 911 7.12 -28.20 0.48
N PRO A 912 7.27 -29.44 -0.03
CA PRO A 912 8.41 -29.80 -0.88
C PRO A 912 8.50 -28.89 -2.11
N PRO A 913 9.69 -28.38 -2.46
CA PRO A 913 9.81 -27.36 -3.51
C PRO A 913 9.69 -27.92 -4.92
N LEU A 914 9.14 -27.10 -5.80
CA LEU A 914 9.38 -27.20 -7.24
C LEU A 914 10.76 -26.59 -7.56
N GLY A 915 11.56 -27.29 -8.37
CA GLY A 915 12.84 -26.83 -8.89
C GLY A 915 12.64 -25.95 -10.13
N LEU A 916 13.09 -24.69 -10.04
CA LEU A 916 12.81 -23.61 -10.99
C LEU A 916 14.10 -22.86 -11.34
N PRO A 917 14.32 -22.48 -12.61
CA PRO A 917 15.46 -21.64 -12.99
C PRO A 917 15.46 -20.29 -12.27
N GLY A 918 16.66 -19.81 -11.90
CA GLY A 918 16.85 -18.51 -11.24
C GLY A 918 16.44 -18.46 -9.77
N GLU A 919 16.00 -19.59 -9.19
CA GLU A 919 15.72 -19.74 -7.76
C GLU A 919 16.76 -20.66 -7.09
N PRO A 920 17.14 -20.44 -5.82
CA PRO A 920 18.11 -21.29 -5.13
C PRO A 920 17.65 -22.74 -5.10
N GLY A 921 18.60 -23.68 -5.07
CA GLY A 921 18.29 -25.10 -4.95
C GLY A 921 17.64 -25.48 -3.61
N ALA A 922 17.22 -26.74 -3.53
CA ALA A 922 16.97 -27.46 -2.29
C ALA A 922 17.19 -28.97 -2.56
N PRO A 923 17.75 -29.75 -1.63
CA PRO A 923 18.05 -31.18 -1.86
C PRO A 923 16.84 -32.04 -2.23
N GLU A 924 15.64 -31.64 -1.77
CA GLU A 924 14.36 -32.31 -1.99
C GLU A 924 13.49 -31.65 -3.08
N ALA A 925 14.06 -30.74 -3.88
CA ALA A 925 13.36 -30.10 -5.00
C ALA A 925 13.09 -31.08 -6.15
N VAL A 926 11.86 -31.11 -6.64
CA VAL A 926 11.48 -31.85 -7.85
C VAL A 926 11.67 -30.92 -9.06
N PRO A 927 12.58 -31.18 -10.01
CA PRO A 927 12.78 -30.30 -11.16
C PRO A 927 11.55 -30.21 -12.05
N LEU A 928 11.17 -29.00 -12.51
CA LEU A 928 10.06 -28.85 -13.46
C LEU A 928 10.26 -29.67 -14.75
N SER A 929 11.50 -29.93 -15.14
CA SER A 929 11.88 -30.76 -16.30
C SER A 929 11.80 -32.28 -16.07
N SER A 930 11.52 -32.76 -14.86
CA SER A 930 11.18 -34.18 -14.63
C SER A 930 9.66 -34.43 -14.63
N LEU A 931 8.86 -33.37 -14.71
CA LEU A 931 7.40 -33.43 -14.75
C LEU A 931 6.89 -33.37 -16.19
N ARG A 932 5.66 -33.83 -16.40
CA ARG A 932 4.93 -33.82 -17.68
C ARG A 932 3.70 -32.93 -17.51
N LEU A 933 3.40 -32.07 -18.48
CA LEU A 933 2.17 -31.27 -18.48
C LEU A 933 1.15 -31.94 -19.38
N VAL A 934 -0.04 -32.22 -18.85
CA VAL A 934 -1.07 -33.07 -19.45
C VAL A 934 -2.38 -32.29 -19.56
N HIS A 935 -3.11 -32.46 -20.67
CA HIS A 935 -4.49 -32.00 -20.79
C HIS A 935 -5.48 -33.08 -20.33
N ASP A 936 -6.42 -32.71 -19.47
CA ASP A 936 -7.63 -33.50 -19.23
C ASP A 936 -8.77 -33.03 -20.16
N PRO A 937 -9.22 -33.87 -21.11
CA PRO A 937 -10.38 -33.56 -21.96
C PRO A 937 -11.69 -33.39 -21.18
N ALA A 938 -11.88 -34.11 -20.07
CA ALA A 938 -13.17 -34.18 -19.37
C ALA A 938 -13.52 -32.88 -18.65
N THR A 939 -12.52 -32.23 -18.02
CA THR A 939 -12.69 -30.92 -17.37
C THR A 939 -12.19 -29.74 -18.21
N SER A 940 -11.52 -30.00 -19.33
CA SER A 940 -10.75 -29.01 -20.11
C SER A 940 -9.79 -28.22 -19.21
N THR A 941 -8.88 -28.95 -18.56
CA THR A 941 -7.87 -28.40 -17.64
C THR A 941 -6.48 -28.95 -17.95
N LEU A 942 -5.46 -28.30 -17.39
CA LEU A 942 -4.08 -28.79 -17.40
C LEU A 942 -3.66 -29.25 -16.00
N PHE A 943 -2.78 -30.25 -15.94
CA PHE A 943 -2.11 -30.67 -14.71
C PHE A 943 -0.68 -31.14 -14.98
N LEU A 944 0.19 -30.96 -13.99
CA LEU A 944 1.50 -31.63 -13.95
C LEU A 944 1.35 -33.04 -13.36
N ALA A 945 2.10 -33.98 -13.92
CA ALA A 945 2.23 -35.34 -13.42
C ALA A 945 3.68 -35.84 -13.54
N ASP A 946 4.01 -36.87 -12.76
CA ASP A 946 5.15 -37.75 -13.03
C ASP A 946 4.72 -39.22 -12.98
N ASP A 947 5.66 -40.15 -12.83
CA ASP A 947 5.40 -41.59 -12.87
C ASP A 947 4.61 -42.10 -11.65
N ALA A 948 4.40 -41.28 -10.62
CA ALA A 948 3.47 -41.54 -9.51
C ALA A 948 2.08 -40.91 -9.72
N GLY A 949 1.85 -40.20 -10.83
CA GLY A 949 0.56 -39.58 -11.18
C GLY A 949 0.52 -38.05 -10.98
N PRO A 950 -0.69 -37.47 -10.87
CA PRO A 950 -0.92 -36.02 -10.79
C PRO A 950 -0.30 -35.36 -9.54
N VAL A 951 0.27 -34.17 -9.73
CA VAL A 951 0.97 -33.41 -8.69
C VAL A 951 0.28 -32.06 -8.46
N GLY A 952 -0.03 -31.76 -7.20
CA GLY A 952 -0.55 -30.45 -6.78
C GLY A 952 0.51 -29.36 -6.87
N LEU A 953 0.12 -28.13 -7.22
CA LEU A 953 0.99 -26.95 -7.19
C LEU A 953 0.39 -25.90 -6.25
N ALA A 954 1.18 -25.37 -5.32
CA ALA A 954 0.81 -24.28 -4.44
C ALA A 954 1.79 -23.11 -4.57
N TYR A 955 1.32 -21.96 -5.06
CA TYR A 955 2.04 -20.69 -4.93
C TYR A 955 1.71 -20.02 -3.59
N LEU A 956 2.70 -19.99 -2.69
CA LEU A 956 2.55 -19.45 -1.34
C LEU A 956 3.22 -18.08 -1.14
N GLY A 957 3.64 -17.44 -2.23
CA GLY A 957 4.25 -16.11 -2.21
C GLY A 957 3.26 -14.97 -1.92
N LEU A 958 3.80 -13.83 -1.49
CA LEU A 958 3.07 -12.59 -1.24
C LEU A 958 2.84 -11.75 -2.50
N THR A 959 3.60 -12.03 -3.56
CA THR A 959 3.54 -11.26 -4.82
C THR A 959 2.30 -11.66 -5.62
N PRO A 960 1.39 -10.72 -5.97
CA PRO A 960 0.26 -11.02 -6.83
C PRO A 960 0.70 -11.58 -8.19
N GLN A 961 0.02 -12.61 -8.66
CA GLN A 961 0.34 -13.34 -9.89
C GLN A 961 0.58 -12.43 -11.12
N TYR A 962 -0.21 -11.37 -11.28
CA TYR A 962 -0.12 -10.43 -12.41
C TYR A 962 1.12 -9.52 -12.40
N LEU A 963 1.98 -9.63 -11.37
CA LEU A 963 3.26 -8.93 -11.25
C LEU A 963 4.46 -9.88 -11.34
N LEU A 964 4.22 -11.18 -11.53
CA LEU A 964 5.28 -12.16 -11.75
C LEU A 964 5.80 -12.07 -13.18
N GLY A 965 7.11 -12.22 -13.35
CA GLY A 965 7.75 -12.18 -14.65
C GLY A 965 7.46 -13.40 -15.54
N GLY A 966 7.86 -13.26 -16.81
CA GLY A 966 8.02 -14.33 -17.81
C GLY A 966 7.17 -15.58 -17.65
N TYR A 967 7.84 -16.73 -17.47
CA TYR A 967 7.21 -18.05 -17.43
C TYR A 967 6.50 -18.34 -16.09
N LEU A 968 6.91 -17.66 -15.01
CA LEU A 968 6.33 -17.86 -13.68
C LEU A 968 4.88 -17.38 -13.58
N SER A 969 4.51 -16.31 -14.29
CA SER A 969 3.12 -15.83 -14.37
C SER A 969 2.12 -16.93 -14.79
N TRP A 970 2.48 -17.71 -15.81
CA TRP A 970 1.70 -18.84 -16.32
C TRP A 970 1.82 -20.10 -15.46
N LEU A 971 3.00 -20.38 -14.88
CA LEU A 971 3.14 -21.49 -13.94
C LEU A 971 2.31 -21.28 -12.66
N VAL A 972 2.21 -20.04 -12.17
CA VAL A 972 1.34 -19.70 -11.04
C VAL A 972 -0.13 -19.71 -11.45
N LEU A 973 -0.49 -19.34 -12.68
CA LEU A 973 -1.85 -19.54 -13.23
C LEU A 973 -2.29 -21.01 -13.20
N LEU A 974 -1.37 -21.95 -13.43
CA LEU A 974 -1.65 -23.38 -13.28
C LEU A 974 -1.90 -23.80 -11.82
N SER A 975 -1.32 -23.08 -10.85
CA SER A 975 -1.53 -23.31 -9.41
C SER A 975 -2.75 -22.59 -8.83
N ASP A 976 -3.20 -21.50 -9.45
CA ASP A 976 -4.30 -20.65 -8.98
C ASP A 976 -5.12 -20.15 -10.20
N PRO A 977 -6.02 -20.99 -10.74
CA PRO A 977 -6.73 -20.72 -11.99
C PRO A 977 -7.92 -19.74 -11.84
N TRP A 978 -8.12 -19.15 -10.66
CA TRP A 978 -9.37 -18.51 -10.25
C TRP A 978 -9.35 -16.98 -10.33
N SER A 979 -10.25 -16.39 -11.13
CA SER A 979 -10.57 -14.95 -11.05
C SER A 979 -11.51 -14.68 -9.88
N ARG A 980 -11.23 -13.62 -9.12
CA ARG A 980 -11.76 -13.35 -7.76
C ARG A 980 -11.95 -11.86 -7.52
N LEU A 981 -12.95 -11.26 -8.18
CA LEU A 981 -13.21 -9.81 -8.09
C LEU A 981 -14.58 -9.41 -7.47
N PRO A 982 -15.06 -10.04 -6.38
CA PRO A 982 -16.32 -9.63 -5.74
C PRO A 982 -16.30 -8.16 -5.31
N PRO A 983 -17.34 -7.36 -5.61
CA PRO A 983 -17.39 -5.93 -5.30
C PRO A 983 -17.75 -5.65 -3.84
N PHE A 984 -17.50 -6.59 -2.93
CA PHE A 984 -18.02 -6.59 -1.56
C PHE A 984 -16.99 -6.19 -0.48
N ALA A 985 -15.91 -5.51 -0.87
CA ALA A 985 -14.89 -5.02 0.07
C ALA A 985 -14.58 -3.53 -0.10
N ASP A 986 -14.41 -2.84 1.03
CA ASP A 986 -14.26 -1.39 1.10
C ASP A 986 -13.01 -0.87 0.36
N HIS A 987 -11.89 -1.59 0.44
CA HIS A 987 -10.66 -1.29 -0.31
C HIS A 987 -10.87 -1.22 -1.84
N TRP A 988 -11.85 -1.98 -2.36
CA TRP A 988 -12.21 -1.98 -3.77
C TRP A 988 -13.21 -0.86 -4.08
N THR A 989 -14.32 -0.82 -3.35
CA THR A 989 -15.45 0.09 -3.62
C THR A 989 -15.14 1.56 -3.30
N SER A 990 -14.34 1.86 -2.28
CA SER A 990 -13.88 3.22 -1.97
C SER A 990 -12.82 3.76 -2.95
N ARG A 991 -12.18 2.88 -3.74
CA ARG A 991 -11.11 3.24 -4.70
C ARG A 991 -11.51 3.11 -6.16
N ARG A 992 -12.55 2.32 -6.46
CA ARG A 992 -13.21 2.21 -7.77
C ARG A 992 -14.62 2.81 -7.71
N ARG A 993 -14.75 4.02 -7.18
CA ARG A 993 -15.89 4.88 -7.56
C ARG A 993 -15.71 5.21 -9.04
N ASP A 994 -16.48 4.50 -9.85
CA ASP A 994 -16.61 4.66 -11.29
C ASP A 994 -15.33 4.44 -12.12
N LEU A 995 -15.23 3.26 -12.73
CA LEU A 995 -14.37 3.01 -13.91
C LEU A 995 -14.90 3.72 -15.18
N ASN A 996 -15.81 4.68 -15.02
CA ASN A 996 -16.58 5.34 -16.08
C ASN A 996 -15.95 6.67 -16.53
N GLY A 997 -14.74 7.00 -16.06
CA GLY A 997 -14.00 8.20 -16.46
C GLY A 997 -13.24 8.84 -15.30
N PRO A 998 -12.83 10.12 -15.42
CA PRO A 998 -12.36 10.91 -14.29
C PRO A 998 -13.53 11.22 -13.33
N LEU A 999 -13.22 11.38 -12.04
CA LEU A 999 -14.19 11.87 -11.05
C LEU A 999 -14.69 13.28 -11.45
N PRO A 1000 -16.00 13.57 -11.33
CA PRO A 1000 -16.57 14.88 -11.68
C PRO A 1000 -16.07 15.98 -10.74
N ASP A 1001 -16.07 17.23 -11.20
CA ASP A 1001 -15.62 18.41 -10.43
C ASP A 1001 -16.71 18.91 -9.45
N GLU A 1002 -17.34 17.98 -8.72
CA GLU A 1002 -18.42 18.23 -7.77
C GLU A 1002 -18.30 17.35 -6.52
N VAL A 1003 -19.12 17.62 -5.50
CA VAL A 1003 -19.07 16.87 -4.22
C VAL A 1003 -19.90 15.59 -4.33
N MET A 1004 -19.23 14.44 -4.19
CA MET A 1004 -19.86 13.11 -4.25
C MET A 1004 -19.97 12.48 -2.87
N HIS A 1005 -21.16 12.50 -2.26
CA HIS A 1005 -21.50 11.61 -1.15
C HIS A 1005 -21.89 10.22 -1.67
N SER A 1006 -21.61 9.16 -0.90
CA SER A 1006 -22.25 7.86 -1.10
C SER A 1006 -22.35 7.13 0.22
N GLU A 1007 -23.55 6.66 0.52
CA GLU A 1007 -23.93 6.00 1.76
C GLU A 1007 -23.19 4.67 1.99
N ARG A 1008 -23.13 4.24 3.26
CA ARG A 1008 -22.62 2.92 3.65
C ARG A 1008 -23.43 1.81 2.97
N THR A 1009 -22.78 0.76 2.48
CA THR A 1009 -23.46 -0.43 1.94
C THR A 1009 -23.27 -1.60 2.90
N VAL A 1010 -24.38 -2.23 3.28
CA VAL A 1010 -24.43 -3.31 4.28
C VAL A 1010 -25.27 -4.47 3.77
N ALA A 1011 -24.79 -5.71 3.97
CA ALA A 1011 -25.54 -6.94 3.74
C ALA A 1011 -25.61 -7.73 5.05
N GLY A 1012 -26.79 -7.80 5.66
CA GLY A 1012 -26.93 -8.29 7.04
C GLY A 1012 -26.16 -7.38 8.02
N ARG A 1013 -25.04 -7.88 8.57
CA ARG A 1013 -24.09 -7.11 9.39
C ARG A 1013 -22.77 -6.79 8.67
N LEU A 1014 -22.57 -7.32 7.46
CA LEU A 1014 -21.36 -7.11 6.65
C LEU A 1014 -21.37 -5.73 6.00
N VAL A 1015 -20.43 -4.86 6.35
CA VAL A 1015 -20.20 -3.59 5.65
C VAL A 1015 -19.27 -3.84 4.47
N THR A 1016 -19.80 -3.69 3.25
CA THR A 1016 -19.10 -3.94 1.99
C THR A 1016 -18.56 -2.66 1.34
N ARG A 1017 -19.04 -1.51 1.78
CA ARG A 1017 -18.53 -0.16 1.48
C ARG A 1017 -18.81 0.78 2.65
N ARG A 1018 -17.79 1.49 3.12
CA ARG A 1018 -17.91 2.56 4.11
C ARG A 1018 -18.52 3.82 3.51
N GLU A 1019 -19.28 4.56 4.30
CA GLU A 1019 -19.78 5.87 3.92
C GLU A 1019 -18.63 6.84 3.61
N SER A 1020 -18.78 7.62 2.54
CA SER A 1020 -17.69 8.51 2.11
C SER A 1020 -18.15 9.74 1.31
N TRP A 1021 -17.42 10.84 1.52
CA TRP A 1021 -17.63 12.15 0.89
C TRP A 1021 -16.39 12.52 0.09
N THR A 1022 -16.52 12.72 -1.21
CA THR A 1022 -15.41 13.08 -2.10
C THR A 1022 -15.58 14.51 -2.62
N PHE A 1023 -14.54 15.31 -2.50
CA PHE A 1023 -14.51 16.72 -2.89
C PHE A 1023 -13.38 16.96 -3.90
N PRO A 1024 -13.54 17.88 -4.87
CA PRO A 1024 -12.41 18.42 -5.61
C PRO A 1024 -11.40 19.03 -4.64
N ALA A 1025 -10.11 18.73 -4.82
CA ALA A 1025 -9.06 19.13 -3.88
C ALA A 1025 -8.96 20.66 -3.76
N HIS A 1026 -9.31 21.39 -4.82
CA HIS A 1026 -9.36 22.85 -4.85
C HIS A 1026 -10.38 23.45 -3.85
N GLN A 1027 -11.35 22.67 -3.36
CA GLN A 1027 -12.34 23.09 -2.35
C GLN A 1027 -11.85 22.81 -0.92
N ILE A 1028 -10.96 21.83 -0.73
CA ILE A 1028 -10.41 21.44 0.57
C ILE A 1028 -9.11 22.18 0.90
N ALA A 1029 -8.24 22.42 -0.08
CA ALA A 1029 -6.97 23.11 0.13
C ALA A 1029 -7.12 24.53 0.75
N PRO A 1030 -8.12 25.36 0.41
CA PRO A 1030 -8.33 26.67 1.04
C PRO A 1030 -8.76 26.60 2.52
N LEU A 1031 -9.25 25.45 2.99
CA LEU A 1031 -9.65 25.25 4.39
C LEU A 1031 -8.42 25.03 5.30
N MET A 1032 -7.30 24.60 4.71
CA MET A 1032 -6.03 24.24 5.37
C MET A 1032 -5.11 25.46 5.58
N ASP A 1033 -5.55 26.40 6.42
CA ASP A 1033 -4.85 27.66 6.71
C ASP A 1033 -3.51 27.46 7.46
N ARG A 1034 -2.70 28.52 7.58
CA ARG A 1034 -1.52 28.55 8.46
C ARG A 1034 -1.90 28.58 9.94
N ASP A 1035 -3.01 29.23 10.29
CA ASP A 1035 -3.62 29.18 11.63
C ASP A 1035 -4.44 27.89 11.80
N LEU A 1036 -4.09 27.09 12.80
CA LEU A 1036 -4.82 25.87 13.14
C LEU A 1036 -6.20 26.16 13.74
N THR A 1037 -6.40 27.31 14.40
CA THR A 1037 -7.70 27.74 14.94
C THR A 1037 -8.72 27.93 13.81
N THR A 1038 -8.33 28.66 12.78
CA THR A 1038 -9.13 28.90 11.57
C THR A 1038 -9.30 27.62 10.76
N THR A 1039 -8.26 26.78 10.66
CA THR A 1039 -8.36 25.44 10.03
C THR A 1039 -9.39 24.54 10.73
N LEU A 1040 -9.42 24.53 12.06
CA LEU A 1040 -10.37 23.75 12.87
C LEU A 1040 -11.81 24.23 12.67
N LEU A 1041 -12.04 25.55 12.63
CA LEU A 1041 -13.36 26.12 12.35
C LEU A 1041 -13.83 25.73 10.95
N HIS A 1042 -13.02 25.95 9.92
CA HIS A 1042 -13.36 25.58 8.54
C HIS A 1042 -13.66 24.08 8.38
N MET A 1043 -12.92 23.20 9.07
CA MET A 1043 -13.13 21.75 8.98
C MET A 1043 -14.32 21.28 9.81
N ASP A 1044 -14.60 21.86 10.98
CA ASP A 1044 -15.81 21.54 11.75
C ASP A 1044 -17.08 22.05 11.06
N ASP A 1045 -17.03 23.22 10.41
CA ASP A 1045 -18.10 23.74 9.55
C ASP A 1045 -18.37 22.82 8.36
N LEU A 1046 -17.33 22.44 7.58
CA LEU A 1046 -17.45 21.48 6.47
C LEU A 1046 -18.04 20.15 6.96
N ARG A 1047 -17.50 19.62 8.06
CA ARG A 1047 -17.91 18.35 8.66
C ARG A 1047 -19.39 18.37 9.06
N LYS A 1048 -19.84 19.43 9.73
CA LYS A 1048 -21.23 19.61 10.16
C LYS A 1048 -22.18 19.92 8.99
N GLN A 1049 -21.72 20.63 7.96
CA GLN A 1049 -22.49 20.90 6.74
C GLN A 1049 -22.84 19.62 5.97
N TRP A 1050 -21.91 18.66 5.91
CA TRP A 1050 -22.03 17.45 5.10
C TRP A 1050 -22.34 16.17 5.90
N GLY A 1051 -22.45 16.25 7.23
CA GLY A 1051 -22.73 15.10 8.10
C GLY A 1051 -21.54 14.16 8.33
N ILE A 1052 -20.31 14.61 8.04
CA ILE A 1052 -19.10 13.80 8.14
C ILE A 1052 -18.81 13.46 9.62
N PRO A 1053 -18.41 12.22 9.96
CA PRO A 1053 -18.00 11.88 11.32
C PRO A 1053 -16.71 12.60 11.73
N THR A 1054 -16.44 12.67 13.04
CA THR A 1054 -15.19 13.26 13.57
C THR A 1054 -13.96 12.48 13.12
N GLU A 1055 -14.05 11.15 13.07
CA GLU A 1055 -12.94 10.26 12.73
C GLU A 1055 -13.11 9.72 11.31
N VAL A 1056 -12.08 9.87 10.47
CA VAL A 1056 -12.12 9.53 9.04
C VAL A 1056 -10.80 8.96 8.54
N PHE A 1057 -10.85 8.14 7.49
CA PHE A 1057 -9.71 7.83 6.63
C PHE A 1057 -9.76 8.72 5.38
N VAL A 1058 -8.77 9.60 5.25
CA VAL A 1058 -8.61 10.49 4.09
C VAL A 1058 -7.84 9.78 2.98
N HIS A 1059 -8.41 9.80 1.77
CA HIS A 1059 -7.79 9.33 0.53
C HIS A 1059 -7.49 10.54 -0.37
N GLN A 1060 -6.48 10.41 -1.23
CA GLN A 1060 -6.15 11.38 -2.27
C GLN A 1060 -6.19 10.69 -3.62
N HIS A 1061 -6.82 11.33 -4.60
CA HIS A 1061 -6.87 10.87 -5.98
C HIS A 1061 -6.05 11.83 -6.84
N MET A 1062 -5.00 11.32 -7.47
CA MET A 1062 -4.17 12.09 -8.41
C MET A 1062 -4.87 12.16 -9.78
N PRO A 1063 -4.63 13.21 -10.60
CA PRO A 1063 -5.03 13.23 -12.01
C PRO A 1063 -4.58 11.94 -12.71
N SER A 1064 -5.46 11.33 -13.50
CA SER A 1064 -5.22 10.02 -14.11
C SER A 1064 -4.12 10.06 -15.18
N GLN A 1065 -2.90 9.65 -14.83
CA GLN A 1065 -1.77 9.50 -15.76
C GLN A 1065 -1.65 8.09 -16.37
N GLY A 1066 -2.75 7.33 -16.39
CA GLY A 1066 -2.82 5.95 -16.85
C GLY A 1066 -3.10 4.95 -15.72
N ALA A 1067 -2.89 3.66 -15.97
CA ALA A 1067 -3.12 2.59 -14.98
C ALA A 1067 -2.15 2.64 -13.79
N THR A 1068 -1.05 3.39 -13.91
CA THR A 1068 0.01 3.57 -12.91
C THR A 1068 -0.41 4.57 -11.81
N PHE A 1069 -1.40 4.18 -11.02
CA PHE A 1069 -1.93 5.00 -9.93
C PHE A 1069 -0.94 5.11 -8.75
N ASP A 1070 -0.13 6.18 -8.70
CA ASP A 1070 0.69 6.53 -7.53
C ASP A 1070 -0.20 7.04 -6.38
N GLN A 1071 -0.88 6.09 -5.74
CA GLN A 1071 -1.73 6.36 -4.60
C GLN A 1071 -0.90 6.44 -3.32
N HIS A 1072 -1.11 7.51 -2.55
CA HIS A 1072 -0.76 7.54 -1.14
C HIS A 1072 -1.60 6.51 -0.36
N LYS A 1073 -1.07 5.91 0.74
CA LYS A 1073 -1.88 5.02 1.59
C LYS A 1073 -2.84 5.87 2.45
N PRO A 1074 -4.12 5.46 2.65
CA PRO A 1074 -5.12 6.24 3.39
C PRO A 1074 -4.63 6.75 4.74
N ARG A 1075 -4.97 7.98 5.09
CA ARG A 1075 -4.53 8.65 6.32
C ARG A 1075 -5.67 8.72 7.33
N TYR A 1076 -5.49 8.15 8.52
CA TYR A 1076 -6.42 8.40 9.62
C TYR A 1076 -6.32 9.87 10.04
N VAL A 1077 -7.48 10.53 10.20
CA VAL A 1077 -7.60 11.91 10.66
C VAL A 1077 -8.76 12.03 11.66
N ASP A 1078 -8.53 12.79 12.71
CA ASP A 1078 -9.55 13.33 13.60
C ASP A 1078 -9.79 14.79 13.20
N LEU A 1079 -10.96 15.07 12.61
CA LEU A 1079 -11.31 16.38 12.07
C LEU A 1079 -11.47 17.47 13.13
N THR A 1080 -11.47 17.11 14.42
CA THR A 1080 -11.47 18.08 15.53
C THR A 1080 -10.10 18.29 16.16
N SER A 1081 -9.09 17.49 15.80
CA SER A 1081 -7.79 17.46 16.49
C SER A 1081 -6.75 18.37 15.84
N PRO A 1082 -6.17 19.35 16.58
CA PRO A 1082 -5.18 20.27 16.03
C PRO A 1082 -3.95 19.57 15.43
N VAL A 1083 -3.41 18.56 16.11
CA VAL A 1083 -2.25 17.80 15.65
C VAL A 1083 -2.59 16.92 14.44
N SER A 1084 -3.83 16.42 14.37
CA SER A 1084 -4.28 15.60 13.24
C SER A 1084 -4.43 16.42 11.96
N LEU A 1085 -5.05 17.60 12.05
CA LEU A 1085 -5.17 18.53 10.92
C LEU A 1085 -3.82 19.10 10.48
N LEU A 1086 -2.92 19.43 11.41
CA LEU A 1086 -1.52 19.78 11.11
C LEU A 1086 -0.81 18.67 10.31
N ALA A 1087 -1.08 17.40 10.63
CA ALA A 1087 -0.47 16.25 9.99
C ALA A 1087 -1.17 15.85 8.68
N LEU A 1088 -2.48 16.11 8.52
CA LEU A 1088 -3.20 16.03 7.24
C LEU A 1088 -2.67 17.08 6.25
N ARG A 1089 -2.60 18.35 6.68
CA ARG A 1089 -2.11 19.47 5.88
C ARG A 1089 -0.67 19.29 5.41
N GLY A 1090 0.15 18.59 6.19
CA GLY A 1090 1.51 18.20 5.80
C GLY A 1090 1.62 16.97 4.88
N TRP A 1091 0.51 16.38 4.46
CA TRP A 1091 0.45 15.14 3.68
C TRP A 1091 -0.43 15.23 2.42
N ILE A 1092 -1.32 16.22 2.32
CA ILE A 1092 -2.03 16.52 1.07
C ILE A 1092 -1.01 16.94 0.00
N ASP A 1093 -1.01 16.24 -1.12
CA ASP A 1093 -0.17 16.52 -2.28
C ASP A 1093 -0.75 17.73 -3.05
N PRO A 1094 0.05 18.76 -3.38
CA PRO A 1094 -0.42 19.90 -4.19
C PRO A 1094 -0.96 19.53 -5.57
N GLY A 1095 -0.62 18.35 -6.09
CA GLY A 1095 -1.09 17.80 -7.36
C GLY A 1095 -2.32 16.89 -7.24
N ALA A 1096 -2.93 16.72 -6.06
CA ALA A 1096 -4.15 15.93 -5.92
C ALA A 1096 -5.34 16.58 -6.67
N ALA A 1097 -6.14 15.78 -7.37
CA ALA A 1097 -7.36 16.21 -8.05
C ALA A 1097 -8.57 16.21 -7.10
N HIS A 1098 -8.72 15.14 -6.31
CA HIS A 1098 -9.84 14.97 -5.36
C HIS A 1098 -9.35 14.42 -4.02
N ILE A 1099 -10.08 14.77 -2.96
CA ILE A 1099 -9.89 14.28 -1.60
C ILE A 1099 -11.17 13.56 -1.18
N SER A 1100 -11.07 12.29 -0.74
CA SER A 1100 -12.20 11.58 -0.12
C SER A 1100 -12.00 11.46 1.38
N PHE A 1101 -13.03 11.80 2.15
CA PHE A 1101 -13.17 11.44 3.55
C PHE A 1101 -14.03 10.18 3.61
N VAL A 1102 -13.47 9.08 4.13
CA VAL A 1102 -14.19 7.83 4.41
C VAL A 1102 -14.39 7.75 5.91
N GLU A 1103 -15.55 7.29 6.39
CA GLU A 1103 -15.77 7.09 7.84
C GLU A 1103 -14.68 6.19 8.47
N ALA A 1104 -14.20 6.53 9.67
CA ALA A 1104 -13.47 5.57 10.49
C ALA A 1104 -14.48 4.61 11.11
N LEU A 1105 -14.56 3.40 10.56
CA LEU A 1105 -15.45 2.33 11.02
C LEU A 1105 -14.63 1.04 11.12
N PRO A 1106 -14.24 0.56 12.31
CA PRO A 1106 -14.55 1.11 13.63
C PRO A 1106 -13.91 2.49 13.84
N ALA A 1107 -14.63 3.37 14.52
CA ALA A 1107 -14.05 4.52 15.18
C ALA A 1107 -13.20 4.05 16.38
N ARG A 1108 -12.35 4.91 16.96
CA ARG A 1108 -11.43 4.47 18.03
C ARG A 1108 -12.15 3.88 19.26
N GLY A 1109 -13.36 4.35 19.54
CA GLY A 1109 -14.23 3.86 20.63
C GLY A 1109 -15.01 2.58 20.30
N GLU A 1110 -14.90 2.06 19.09
CA GLU A 1110 -15.56 0.83 18.62
C GLU A 1110 -14.54 -0.30 18.33
N ALA A 1111 -13.26 -0.05 18.60
CA ALA A 1111 -12.17 -0.97 18.34
C ALA A 1111 -12.14 -2.10 19.38
N LEU A 1112 -12.39 -3.34 18.93
CA LEU A 1112 -12.50 -4.52 19.79
C LEU A 1112 -11.18 -5.25 20.07
N GLY A 1113 -10.06 -4.78 19.53
CA GLY A 1113 -8.73 -5.33 19.80
C GLY A 1113 -8.23 -4.98 21.20
N LEU A 1114 -7.28 -5.78 21.70
CA LEU A 1114 -6.67 -5.60 23.02
C LEU A 1114 -5.16 -5.76 22.92
N THR A 1115 -4.42 -4.82 23.52
CA THR A 1115 -2.97 -4.92 23.71
C THR A 1115 -2.61 -6.02 24.72
N GLN A 1116 -1.32 -6.25 24.94
CA GLN A 1116 -0.80 -7.13 26.00
C GLN A 1116 -1.52 -6.88 27.34
N ASP A 1117 -1.51 -5.62 27.79
CA ASP A 1117 -2.00 -5.19 29.10
C ASP A 1117 -3.54 -5.06 29.14
N GLY A 1118 -4.23 -5.40 28.05
CA GLY A 1118 -5.68 -5.43 27.96
C GLY A 1118 -6.33 -4.09 27.64
N GLU A 1119 -5.58 -3.15 27.07
CA GLU A 1119 -6.11 -1.84 26.64
C GLU A 1119 -6.64 -1.89 25.20
N PRO A 1120 -7.66 -1.08 24.84
CA PRO A 1120 -8.22 -1.07 23.49
C PRO A 1120 -7.18 -0.77 22.41
N THR A 1121 -7.20 -1.53 21.33
CA THR A 1121 -6.46 -1.29 20.09
C THR A 1121 -7.25 -1.80 18.89
N VAL A 1122 -6.80 -1.54 17.67
CA VAL A 1122 -7.42 -2.08 16.47
C VAL A 1122 -7.20 -3.60 16.36
N ALA A 1123 -8.21 -4.33 15.90
CA ALA A 1123 -8.11 -5.74 15.51
C ALA A 1123 -8.73 -5.98 14.12
N GLU A 1124 -8.22 -6.98 13.41
CA GLU A 1124 -8.72 -7.45 12.12
C GLU A 1124 -8.34 -8.91 11.91
N TYR A 1125 -9.28 -9.73 11.43
CA TYR A 1125 -9.07 -11.14 11.16
C TYR A 1125 -8.77 -11.39 9.68
N LEU A 1126 -7.90 -12.36 9.38
CA LEU A 1126 -7.83 -12.99 8.07
C LEU A 1126 -8.56 -14.34 8.15
N VAL A 1127 -9.66 -14.46 7.40
CA VAL A 1127 -10.43 -15.70 7.23
C VAL A 1127 -10.22 -16.21 5.81
N GLY A 1128 -10.00 -17.52 5.65
CA GLY A 1128 -9.79 -18.16 4.35
C GLY A 1128 -10.94 -19.10 3.98
N LEU A 1129 -11.85 -18.64 3.12
CA LEU A 1129 -12.92 -19.45 2.54
C LEU A 1129 -12.35 -20.35 1.45
N GLN A 1130 -12.71 -21.64 1.47
CA GLN A 1130 -12.42 -22.59 0.39
C GLN A 1130 -13.68 -23.39 0.06
N TRP A 1131 -13.90 -23.61 -1.23
CA TRP A 1131 -14.93 -24.50 -1.76
C TRP A 1131 -14.27 -25.82 -2.19
N PRO A 1132 -14.78 -26.99 -1.75
CA PRO A 1132 -14.21 -28.29 -2.11
C PRO A 1132 -14.07 -28.52 -3.62
N LYS A 1133 -13.04 -29.26 -4.03
CA LYS A 1133 -12.93 -29.74 -5.43
C LYS A 1133 -13.97 -30.82 -5.70
N ASN A 1134 -14.77 -30.64 -6.75
CA ASN A 1134 -15.64 -31.69 -7.29
C ASN A 1134 -14.79 -32.74 -8.04
N LEU A 1135 -14.22 -33.70 -7.30
CA LEU A 1135 -13.42 -34.80 -7.85
C LEU A 1135 -14.25 -36.05 -8.20
N GLY A 1136 -15.54 -36.08 -7.83
CA GLY A 1136 -16.45 -37.18 -8.10
C GLY A 1136 -16.80 -37.30 -9.58
N GLY A 1137 -16.05 -38.12 -10.31
CA GLY A 1137 -16.26 -38.38 -11.75
C GLY A 1137 -14.99 -38.64 -12.56
N MET A 1138 -13.80 -38.33 -12.01
CA MET A 1138 -12.52 -38.61 -12.68
C MET A 1138 -11.95 -39.96 -12.22
N ALA A 1139 -11.95 -40.94 -13.12
CA ALA A 1139 -11.41 -42.30 -12.97
C ALA A 1139 -10.88 -42.82 -14.31
#